data_AF-A0A4Y9UQK3-F1
#
_entry.id   AF-A0A4Y9UQK3-F1
#
_cell.length_a   1.000
_cell.length_b   1.000
_cell.length_c   1.000
_cell.angle_alpha   90.00
_cell.angle_beta   90.00
_cell.angle_gamma   90.00
#
_symmetry.space_group_name_H-M   'P 1'
#
loop_
_entity.id
_entity.type
_entity.pdbx_description
1 polymer ?
#
loop_
_entity_poly.entity_id
_entity_poly.type
_entity_poly.pdbx_seq_one_letter_code
_entity_poly.pdbx_strand_id
1 'polypeptide(L)'
;MRWVAATILALVFYGFAGQALAEKRVALVIGNSSYRNVPSLPNPRNDAAEIASLFRSAGFSAVDARRDLGISDMRRAISDFAEMASDADVAVVYFAGHGIEVDGANYVIPVDAKLSRDFDIEDEAISLDRILKSIEPTKRLRLVILDACRDNPFLKTMKRTIASRSIGRGLAKVEPAISDTLIAFAAKAGSVALDGDAKNSPFTAALLHNIAAPGLDLRIALGRVRDEVLKVTNRHQEPFVYGSLGGSVISIVDAPKLPPPPTTDDIVWNAVKDSTYPAVFEEFIAKFPTTPHLKAAQSRRDELKQAQAAAAARIPPPPTADEIVWTAIRDSNYPAIFDDFVSKFPTSKHRAEAQSRADELQKQIAAAAARVPPPPTADEVVWDAIKGSTYPAIFDDFASKFPASPHLADAQRRRDELKKQIAATQAPPPPAAEDIVWAAIKGSRDPAIFDEFVSKYTASPHIADARQRGNDLRKEIAAAQAPPPPPADEIVWNAIKESHDPAIFEEYSAKYSSSSHVSAALSRRDELWKERAAAAAPPPAPPATDEIVWNAIKDGRSPAMFEEFLSKFPESARSAEARERFKALQAVQVASTNATLPAPDTTPQREGLTAIGIKVLSDSEEAALKQKASFKECEKCPEMVVVPPGAFMMGTSESASKRTAESSRHKVTFAHSFAVGRYAVTFAEWDACVADGGCNGYKPWDNGWGRGRRPAINISWSDAKSYAAWLSARTGKTYRLLSEAEREYVTRGNDVIVLVGSLRVSGPGQLR
;
A
#
# COMPACT_ATOMS: atom_id res chain seq x y z
N MET A 1 13.97 53.83 23.44
CA MET A 1 14.89 52.89 24.13
C MET A 1 14.43 51.43 24.11
N ARG A 2 13.13 51.11 24.23
CA ARG A 2 12.64 49.71 24.20
C ARG A 2 12.77 48.97 22.85
N TRP A 3 12.83 49.69 21.74
CA TRP A 3 13.00 49.09 20.39
C TRP A 3 14.46 48.79 20.01
N VAL A 4 15.43 49.43 20.69
CA VAL A 4 16.87 49.22 20.44
C VAL A 4 17.39 48.00 21.22
N ALA A 5 16.81 47.72 22.39
CA ALA A 5 17.15 46.53 23.17
C ALA A 5 16.71 45.22 22.48
N ALA A 6 15.57 45.23 21.77
CA ALA A 6 15.06 44.05 21.06
C ALA A 6 15.87 43.71 19.80
N THR A 7 16.45 44.71 19.14
CA THR A 7 17.32 44.51 17.96
C THR A 7 18.72 44.03 18.34
N ILE A 8 19.24 44.46 19.49
CA ILE A 8 20.54 43.98 20.01
C ILE A 8 20.43 42.54 20.54
N LEU A 9 19.30 42.16 21.16
CA LEU A 9 19.09 40.78 21.63
C LEU A 9 18.90 39.78 20.47
N ALA A 10 18.32 40.22 19.35
CA ALA A 10 18.17 39.41 18.13
C ALA A 10 19.50 39.23 17.37
N LEU A 11 20.42 40.19 17.45
CA LEU A 11 21.76 40.11 16.84
C LEU A 11 22.74 39.24 17.66
N VAL A 12 22.56 39.13 18.98
CA VAL A 12 23.39 38.24 19.83
C VAL A 12 23.01 36.75 19.66
N PHE A 13 21.75 36.44 19.34
CA PHE A 13 21.32 35.05 19.10
C PHE A 13 21.65 34.52 17.69
N TYR A 14 21.93 35.39 16.71
CA TYR A 14 22.40 34.98 15.38
C TYR A 14 23.90 34.65 15.31
N GLY A 15 24.67 34.98 16.36
CA GLY A 15 26.13 34.79 16.41
C GLY A 15 26.63 33.46 16.98
N PHE A 16 25.75 32.62 17.52
CA PHE A 16 26.12 31.31 18.12
C PHE A 16 25.60 30.11 17.33
N ALA A 17 25.36 30.25 16.03
CA ALA A 17 25.46 29.11 15.14
C ALA A 17 26.94 28.76 15.03
N GLY A 18 27.47 28.02 16.01
CA GLY A 18 28.79 27.43 15.92
C GLY A 18 28.84 26.63 14.62
N GLN A 19 29.56 27.14 13.62
CA GLN A 19 29.99 26.31 12.52
C GLN A 19 30.74 25.16 13.16
N ALA A 20 30.14 23.97 13.16
CA ALA A 20 30.89 22.76 13.43
C ALA A 20 32.02 22.75 12.39
N LEU A 21 33.24 23.06 12.82
CA LEU A 21 34.42 23.03 11.96
C LEU A 21 34.52 21.59 11.44
N ALA A 22 34.27 21.41 10.15
CA ALA A 22 34.38 20.10 9.51
C ALA A 22 35.86 19.67 9.54
N GLU A 23 36.11 18.43 9.99
CA GLU A 23 37.45 17.83 10.06
C GLU A 23 38.11 17.85 8.66
N LYS A 24 39.30 18.46 8.53
CA LYS A 24 40.02 18.57 7.24
C LYS A 24 40.80 17.28 6.98
N ARG A 25 40.37 16.50 6.00
CA ARG A 25 41.00 15.22 5.62
C ARG A 25 41.63 15.31 4.23
N VAL A 26 42.89 14.91 4.09
CA VAL A 26 43.65 14.98 2.83
C VAL A 26 44.33 13.65 2.51
N ALA A 27 44.48 13.34 1.21
CA ALA A 27 45.16 12.12 0.77
C ALA A 27 46.05 12.33 -0.47
N LEU A 28 47.22 11.67 -0.48
CA LEU A 28 48.09 11.50 -1.64
C LEU A 28 48.11 10.03 -2.04
N VAL A 29 47.76 9.73 -3.29
CA VAL A 29 47.60 8.37 -3.80
C VAL A 29 48.47 8.21 -5.05
N ILE A 30 49.50 7.37 -4.99
CA ILE A 30 50.47 7.16 -6.09
C ILE A 30 50.42 5.71 -6.54
N GLY A 31 50.23 5.48 -7.85
CA GLY A 31 50.32 4.16 -8.47
C GLY A 31 51.35 4.13 -9.58
N ASN A 32 52.46 3.40 -9.37
CA ASN A 32 53.53 3.25 -10.36
C ASN A 32 53.49 1.85 -10.99
N SER A 33 53.25 1.79 -12.29
CA SER A 33 53.12 0.56 -13.08
C SER A 33 54.14 0.48 -14.22
N SER A 34 54.35 1.57 -14.96
CA SER A 34 55.13 1.59 -16.21
C SER A 34 56.60 1.94 -15.99
N TYR A 35 57.32 1.07 -15.29
CA TYR A 35 58.75 1.20 -15.05
C TYR A 35 59.59 1.11 -16.34
N ARG A 36 60.60 1.98 -16.48
CA ARG A 36 61.45 2.06 -17.68
C ARG A 36 62.56 1.01 -17.70
N ASN A 37 63.12 0.67 -16.54
CA ASN A 37 64.34 -0.14 -16.42
C ASN A 37 64.12 -1.51 -15.74
N VAL A 38 62.89 -1.79 -15.28
CA VAL A 38 62.48 -3.06 -14.66
C VAL A 38 61.09 -3.44 -15.16
N PRO A 39 60.64 -4.71 -15.01
CA PRO A 39 59.33 -5.14 -15.47
C PRO A 39 58.19 -4.26 -14.97
N SER A 40 57.18 -4.05 -15.81
CA SER A 40 55.99 -3.28 -15.46
C SER A 40 55.07 -4.07 -14.52
N LEU A 41 54.40 -3.37 -13.60
CA LEU A 41 53.40 -3.95 -12.70
C LEU A 41 51.98 -3.65 -13.23
N PRO A 42 51.10 -4.67 -13.35
CA PRO A 42 49.78 -4.49 -13.97
C PRO A 42 48.76 -3.75 -13.08
N ASN A 43 48.82 -3.96 -11.76
CA ASN A 43 47.75 -3.57 -10.82
C ASN A 43 47.87 -2.16 -10.20
N PRO A 44 49.08 -1.59 -9.93
CA PRO A 44 49.21 -0.33 -9.17
C PRO A 44 48.41 0.87 -9.69
N ARG A 45 48.32 1.04 -11.02
CA ARG A 45 47.48 2.09 -11.63
C ARG A 45 46.00 1.95 -11.26
N ASN A 46 45.49 0.72 -11.24
CA ASN A 46 44.09 0.44 -10.93
C ASN A 46 43.85 0.53 -9.42
N ASP A 47 44.75 -0.03 -8.61
CA ASP A 47 44.70 0.03 -7.16
C ASP A 47 44.62 1.48 -6.66
N ALA A 48 45.53 2.35 -7.14
CA ALA A 48 45.54 3.77 -6.83
C ALA A 48 44.25 4.50 -7.29
N ALA A 49 43.64 4.07 -8.40
CA ALA A 49 42.42 4.68 -8.89
C ALA A 49 41.22 4.41 -7.96
N GLU A 50 41.06 3.15 -7.54
CA GLU A 50 39.96 2.71 -6.67
C GLU A 50 40.10 3.29 -5.26
N ILE A 51 41.32 3.31 -4.70
CA ILE A 51 41.59 3.92 -3.39
C ILE A 51 41.33 5.43 -3.41
N ALA A 52 41.73 6.12 -4.47
CA ALA A 52 41.41 7.55 -4.61
C ALA A 52 39.90 7.78 -4.70
N SER A 53 39.15 6.89 -5.38
CA SER A 53 37.69 6.95 -5.43
C SER A 53 37.07 6.78 -4.04
N LEU A 54 37.57 5.82 -3.27
CA LEU A 54 37.14 5.57 -1.90
C LEU A 54 37.36 6.77 -0.98
N PHE A 55 38.56 7.39 -1.00
CA PHE A 55 38.80 8.56 -0.13
C PHE A 55 37.92 9.75 -0.51
N ARG A 56 37.63 9.95 -1.80
CA ARG A 56 36.68 10.99 -2.24
C ARG A 56 35.26 10.72 -1.72
N SER A 57 34.77 9.48 -1.82
CA SER A 57 33.43 9.13 -1.31
C SER A 57 33.35 9.15 0.22
N ALA A 58 34.48 8.95 0.90
CA ALA A 58 34.62 9.07 2.35
C ALA A 58 34.67 10.53 2.86
N GLY A 59 34.53 11.52 1.98
CA GLY A 59 34.47 12.93 2.37
C GLY A 59 35.83 13.60 2.58
N PHE A 60 36.91 13.06 1.99
CA PHE A 60 38.20 13.75 2.03
C PHE A 60 38.15 15.06 1.25
N SER A 61 38.57 16.15 1.92
CA SER A 61 38.56 17.52 1.36
C SER A 61 39.50 17.70 0.17
N ALA A 62 40.58 16.93 0.11
CA ALA A 62 41.50 16.89 -1.04
C ALA A 62 42.07 15.48 -1.23
N VAL A 63 42.05 14.97 -2.47
CA VAL A 63 42.65 13.68 -2.85
C VAL A 63 43.48 13.87 -4.11
N ASP A 64 44.81 13.97 -3.94
CA ASP A 64 45.76 14.03 -5.05
C ASP A 64 46.12 12.61 -5.51
N ALA A 65 45.72 12.25 -6.73
CA ALA A 65 45.97 10.94 -7.31
C ALA A 65 46.91 11.05 -8.51
N ARG A 66 48.07 10.40 -8.42
CA ARG A 66 49.14 10.44 -9.43
C ARG A 66 49.51 9.05 -9.91
N ARG A 67 50.02 8.95 -11.14
CA ARG A 67 50.39 7.68 -11.77
C ARG A 67 51.74 7.80 -12.48
N ASP A 68 52.53 6.73 -12.39
CA ASP A 68 53.82 6.57 -13.06
C ASP A 68 54.75 7.77 -12.93
N LEU A 69 54.95 8.22 -11.70
CA LEU A 69 55.78 9.39 -11.44
C LEU A 69 57.27 9.03 -11.57
N GLY A 70 58.00 9.87 -12.31
CA GLY A 70 59.45 9.91 -12.25
C GLY A 70 59.94 10.58 -10.97
N ILE A 71 61.24 10.49 -10.66
CA ILE A 71 61.80 10.96 -9.39
C ILE A 71 61.51 12.44 -9.12
N SER A 72 61.67 13.32 -10.11
CA SER A 72 61.44 14.77 -9.96
C SER A 72 59.97 15.09 -9.64
N ASP A 73 59.04 14.44 -10.33
CA ASP A 73 57.61 14.66 -10.13
C ASP A 73 57.12 14.05 -8.82
N MET A 74 57.69 12.91 -8.41
CA MET A 74 57.38 12.30 -7.12
C MET A 74 57.86 13.16 -5.95
N ARG A 75 59.06 13.75 -6.05
CA ARG A 75 59.57 14.71 -5.05
C ARG A 75 58.67 15.95 -4.95
N ARG A 76 58.18 16.45 -6.08
CA ARG A 76 57.24 17.58 -6.13
C ARG A 76 55.90 17.20 -5.49
N ALA A 77 55.30 16.09 -5.87
CA ALA A 77 54.03 15.63 -5.32
C ALA A 77 54.05 15.46 -3.79
N ILE A 78 55.15 14.94 -3.24
CA ILE A 78 55.34 14.81 -1.79
C ILE A 78 55.49 16.20 -1.13
N SER A 79 56.19 17.13 -1.78
CA SER A 79 56.33 18.51 -1.29
C SER A 79 54.98 19.24 -1.27
N ASP A 80 54.23 19.17 -2.38
CA ASP A 80 52.91 19.80 -2.51
C ASP A 80 51.93 19.20 -1.49
N PHE A 81 52.00 17.89 -1.25
CA PHE A 81 51.17 17.24 -0.23
C PHE A 81 51.55 17.63 1.20
N ALA A 82 52.83 17.90 1.48
CA ALA A 82 53.26 18.38 2.79
C ALA A 82 52.59 19.72 3.16
N GLU A 83 52.42 20.60 2.18
CA GLU A 83 51.68 21.85 2.36
C GLU A 83 50.21 21.58 2.68
N MET A 84 49.56 20.64 1.97
CA MET A 84 48.17 20.24 2.22
C MET A 84 47.96 19.57 3.59
N ALA A 85 48.95 18.82 4.06
CA ALA A 85 48.90 18.11 5.34
C ALA A 85 49.12 19.04 6.55
N SER A 86 49.72 20.22 6.35
CA SER A 86 50.15 21.13 7.42
C SER A 86 49.05 21.57 8.40
N ASP A 87 47.80 21.67 7.92
CA ASP A 87 46.63 22.08 8.70
C ASP A 87 45.54 21.00 8.78
N ALA A 88 45.80 19.82 8.22
CA ALA A 88 44.86 18.71 8.17
C ALA A 88 44.73 18.00 9.52
N ASP A 89 43.54 17.50 9.81
CA ASP A 89 43.28 16.61 10.94
C ASP A 89 43.66 15.17 10.60
N VAL A 90 43.46 14.78 9.34
CA VAL A 90 43.80 13.44 8.81
C VAL A 90 44.59 13.59 7.51
N ALA A 91 45.75 12.93 7.44
CA ALA A 91 46.56 12.84 6.23
C ALA A 91 46.87 11.37 5.92
N VAL A 92 46.57 10.97 4.68
CA VAL A 92 46.80 9.61 4.20
C VAL A 92 47.73 9.62 2.99
N VAL A 93 48.80 8.83 3.01
CA VAL A 93 49.60 8.51 1.83
C VAL A 93 49.38 7.07 1.45
N TYR A 94 48.96 6.82 0.22
CA TYR A 94 48.86 5.49 -0.36
C TYR A 94 49.85 5.38 -1.52
N PHE A 95 50.68 4.33 -1.52
CA PHE A 95 51.58 4.02 -2.61
C PHE A 95 51.42 2.56 -3.05
N ALA A 96 51.24 2.35 -4.35
CA ALA A 96 51.34 1.05 -5.00
C ALA A 96 52.45 1.04 -6.05
N GLY A 97 53.31 0.02 -6.02
CA GLY A 97 54.45 -0.11 -6.95
C GLY A 97 55.63 -0.91 -6.38
N HIS A 98 56.82 -0.73 -6.94
CA HIS A 98 58.04 -1.32 -6.38
C HIS A 98 58.53 -0.57 -5.14
N GLY A 99 58.91 -1.32 -4.12
CA GLY A 99 59.63 -0.83 -2.94
C GLY A 99 60.80 -1.74 -2.60
N ILE A 100 61.88 -1.18 -2.05
CA ILE A 100 63.07 -1.95 -1.68
C ILE A 100 63.62 -1.51 -0.33
N GLU A 101 64.28 -2.44 0.35
CA GLU A 101 65.08 -2.16 1.53
C GLU A 101 66.56 -2.14 1.18
N VAL A 102 67.25 -1.10 1.64
CA VAL A 102 68.71 -1.00 1.59
C VAL A 102 69.18 -0.53 2.94
N ASP A 103 70.04 -1.31 3.60
CA ASP A 103 70.66 -0.95 4.89
C ASP A 103 69.63 -0.62 5.99
N GLY A 104 68.53 -1.38 6.06
CA GLY A 104 67.45 -1.17 7.03
C GLY A 104 66.55 0.03 6.76
N ALA A 105 66.76 0.77 5.66
CA ALA A 105 65.91 1.87 5.23
C ALA A 105 65.00 1.45 4.06
N ASN A 106 63.77 1.94 4.09
CA ASN A 106 62.74 1.62 3.11
C ASN A 106 62.63 2.69 2.04
N TYR A 107 62.60 2.27 0.78
CA TYR A 107 62.51 3.15 -0.37
C TYR A 107 61.35 2.73 -1.28
N VAL A 108 60.61 3.72 -1.78
CA VAL A 108 59.65 3.54 -2.88
C VAL A 108 60.31 3.96 -4.19
N ILE A 109 60.03 3.24 -5.27
CA ILE A 109 60.76 3.35 -6.53
C ILE A 109 59.94 4.15 -7.58
N PRO A 110 60.47 5.28 -8.09
CA PRO A 110 59.94 5.99 -9.25
C PRO A 110 60.09 5.22 -10.56
N VAL A 111 59.25 5.51 -11.57
CA VAL A 111 59.24 4.73 -12.82
C VAL A 111 60.48 4.89 -13.69
N ASP A 112 61.26 5.97 -13.50
CA ASP A 112 62.47 6.27 -14.25
C ASP A 112 63.77 5.84 -13.56
N ALA A 113 63.68 5.25 -12.36
CA ALA A 113 64.82 4.76 -11.59
C ALA A 113 65.60 3.68 -12.35
N LYS A 114 66.92 3.81 -12.38
CA LYS A 114 67.87 2.88 -13.02
C LYS A 114 68.62 2.04 -12.00
N LEU A 115 68.96 2.62 -10.85
CA LEU A 115 69.65 2.00 -9.72
C LEU A 115 70.82 1.11 -10.17
N SER A 116 71.69 1.70 -11.00
CA SER A 116 72.83 0.98 -11.60
C SER A 116 73.92 0.65 -10.58
N ARG A 117 74.02 1.44 -9.51
CA ARG A 117 74.89 1.23 -8.36
C ARG A 117 74.09 1.34 -7.07
N ASP A 118 74.58 0.65 -6.05
CA ASP A 118 74.02 0.68 -4.69
C ASP A 118 73.87 2.10 -4.11
N PHE A 119 74.81 3.01 -4.39
CA PHE A 119 74.72 4.39 -3.89
C PHE A 119 73.71 5.27 -4.65
N ASP A 120 73.29 4.89 -5.86
CA ASP A 120 72.33 5.67 -6.66
C ASP A 120 70.94 5.72 -5.97
N ILE A 121 70.71 4.91 -4.93
CA ILE A 121 69.47 4.83 -4.16
C ILE A 121 69.03 6.17 -3.56
N GLU A 122 69.99 6.98 -3.08
CA GLU A 122 69.69 8.28 -2.45
C GLU A 122 69.19 9.31 -3.48
N ASP A 123 69.69 9.20 -4.72
CA ASP A 123 69.40 10.15 -5.80
C ASP A 123 68.20 9.72 -6.65
N GLU A 124 67.97 8.42 -6.83
CA GLU A 124 66.98 7.86 -7.75
C GLU A 124 65.75 7.22 -7.07
N ALA A 125 65.72 7.09 -5.74
CA ALA A 125 64.57 6.60 -4.99
C ALA A 125 64.07 7.61 -3.93
N ILE A 126 62.93 7.29 -3.32
CA ILE A 126 62.35 8.11 -2.23
C ILE A 126 62.29 7.27 -0.97
N SER A 127 62.94 7.75 0.10
CA SER A 127 62.85 7.09 1.40
C SER A 127 61.45 7.24 2.01
N LEU A 128 60.99 6.20 2.70
CA LEU A 128 59.76 6.23 3.48
C LEU A 128 59.80 7.32 4.56
N ASP A 129 60.97 7.55 5.15
CA ASP A 129 61.16 8.63 6.13
C ASP A 129 60.83 10.01 5.56
N ARG A 130 61.12 10.25 4.27
CA ARG A 130 60.73 11.50 3.60
C ARG A 130 59.21 11.63 3.50
N ILE A 131 58.51 10.53 3.23
CA ILE A 131 57.04 10.50 3.17
C ILE A 131 56.43 10.69 4.58
N LEU A 132 57.02 10.07 5.61
CA LEU A 132 56.59 10.25 6.98
C LEU A 132 56.75 11.70 7.44
N LYS A 133 57.90 12.33 7.11
CA LYS A 133 58.14 13.76 7.37
C LYS A 133 57.14 14.68 6.67
N SER A 134 56.63 14.31 5.48
CA SER A 134 55.66 15.17 4.78
C SER A 134 54.29 15.21 5.46
N ILE A 135 53.93 14.20 6.25
CA ILE A 135 52.65 14.15 6.98
C ILE A 135 52.78 14.44 8.47
N GLU A 136 54.00 14.54 8.99
CA GLU A 136 54.30 14.83 10.39
C GLU A 136 53.46 15.98 11.00
N PRO A 137 53.26 17.13 10.33
CA PRO A 137 52.51 18.27 10.89
C PRO A 137 51.00 18.04 11.11
N THR A 138 50.44 16.93 10.60
CA THR A 138 49.01 16.61 10.71
C THR A 138 48.55 16.55 12.17
N LYS A 139 47.31 16.95 12.48
CA LYS A 139 46.89 17.08 13.89
C LYS A 139 46.50 15.76 14.57
N ARG A 140 45.80 14.85 13.88
CA ARG A 140 45.15 13.69 14.51
C ARG A 140 45.54 12.33 13.94
N LEU A 141 45.48 12.12 12.64
CA LEU A 141 45.82 10.82 12.02
C LEU A 141 46.85 10.99 10.90
N ARG A 142 48.01 10.35 11.08
CA ARG A 142 49.02 10.15 10.02
C ARG A 142 48.98 8.70 9.57
N LEU A 143 48.55 8.45 8.35
CA LEU A 143 48.44 7.09 7.82
C LEU A 143 49.26 6.93 6.54
N VAL A 144 50.18 5.98 6.52
CA VAL A 144 50.86 5.56 5.30
C VAL A 144 50.49 4.12 4.98
N ILE A 145 50.01 3.87 3.76
CA ILE A 145 49.63 2.55 3.25
C ILE A 145 50.55 2.22 2.08
N LEU A 146 51.31 1.13 2.22
CA LEU A 146 52.31 0.70 1.23
C LEU A 146 51.90 -0.65 0.65
N ASP A 147 51.35 -0.60 -0.56
CA ASP A 147 51.07 -1.76 -1.39
C ASP A 147 52.21 -2.02 -2.38
N ALA A 148 53.37 -2.33 -1.81
CA ALA A 148 54.59 -2.52 -2.56
C ALA A 148 55.21 -3.89 -2.35
N CYS A 149 55.61 -4.51 -3.46
CA CYS A 149 56.46 -5.69 -3.45
C CYS A 149 57.82 -5.32 -2.88
N ARG A 150 58.37 -6.22 -2.06
CA ARG A 150 59.58 -6.01 -1.28
C ARG A 150 60.82 -6.76 -1.82
N ASP A 151 60.70 -7.29 -3.04
CA ASP A 151 61.81 -7.89 -3.78
C ASP A 151 62.47 -6.79 -4.63
N ASN A 152 63.80 -6.71 -4.60
CA ASN A 152 64.54 -5.69 -5.34
C ASN A 152 64.72 -6.13 -6.82
N PRO A 153 64.02 -5.50 -7.79
CA PRO A 153 64.07 -5.92 -9.18
C PRO A 153 65.39 -5.55 -9.87
N PHE A 154 66.23 -4.73 -9.23
CA PHE A 154 67.52 -4.27 -9.74
C PHE A 154 68.70 -5.15 -9.29
N LEU A 155 68.47 -6.18 -8.46
CA LEU A 155 69.55 -7.03 -7.91
C LEU A 155 70.45 -7.68 -8.98
N LYS A 156 69.90 -7.97 -10.16
CA LYS A 156 70.64 -8.63 -11.26
C LYS A 156 71.52 -7.65 -12.06
N THR A 157 71.20 -6.36 -12.02
CA THR A 157 71.81 -5.32 -12.86
C THR A 157 72.64 -4.30 -12.06
N MET A 158 72.36 -4.17 -10.76
CA MET A 158 73.03 -3.24 -9.85
C MET A 158 74.45 -3.71 -9.51
N LYS A 159 75.44 -2.83 -9.72
CA LYS A 159 76.84 -3.02 -9.31
C LYS A 159 77.01 -2.59 -7.85
N ARG A 160 77.54 -3.49 -7.02
CA ARG A 160 77.88 -3.18 -5.61
C ARG A 160 79.19 -2.42 -5.55
N THR A 161 79.17 -1.20 -5.03
CA THR A 161 80.35 -0.32 -4.98
C THR A 161 80.96 -0.29 -3.58
N ILE A 162 80.20 -0.65 -2.54
CA ILE A 162 80.66 -0.65 -1.14
C ILE A 162 80.33 -2.01 -0.48
N ALA A 163 81.35 -2.69 0.05
CA ALA A 163 81.22 -4.04 0.62
C ALA A 163 80.40 -4.13 1.93
N SER A 164 79.93 -3.00 2.49
CA SER A 164 79.32 -2.94 3.83
C SER A 164 77.80 -2.81 3.86
N ARG A 165 77.11 -2.63 2.72
CA ARG A 165 75.64 -2.48 2.71
C ARG A 165 74.96 -3.83 2.50
N SER A 166 74.21 -4.29 3.51
CA SER A 166 73.36 -5.47 3.39
C SER A 166 72.09 -5.11 2.59
N ILE A 167 71.77 -5.93 1.59
CA ILE A 167 70.52 -5.83 0.84
C ILE A 167 69.61 -6.94 1.36
N GLY A 168 68.61 -6.56 2.14
CA GLY A 168 67.60 -7.47 2.67
C GLY A 168 66.59 -7.90 1.61
N ARG A 169 65.86 -8.99 1.87
CA ARG A 169 64.65 -9.36 1.14
C ARG A 169 63.47 -8.87 1.96
N GLY A 170 62.75 -7.83 1.53
CA GLY A 170 61.75 -7.19 2.39
C GLY A 170 61.82 -5.66 2.40
N LEU A 171 60.87 -5.03 3.10
CA LEU A 171 60.99 -3.68 3.65
C LEU A 171 61.28 -3.86 5.15
N ALA A 172 62.17 -3.03 5.69
CA ALA A 172 62.59 -3.06 7.08
C ALA A 172 61.42 -2.77 8.01
N LYS A 173 61.54 -3.25 9.26
CA LYS A 173 60.65 -2.82 10.35
C LYS A 173 60.85 -1.31 10.56
N VAL A 174 59.75 -0.56 10.61
CA VAL A 174 59.76 0.88 10.93
C VAL A 174 58.86 1.09 12.14
N GLU A 175 59.40 1.69 13.19
CA GLU A 175 58.61 2.14 14.33
C GLU A 175 58.48 3.68 14.24
N PRO A 176 57.28 4.22 14.01
CA PRO A 176 57.09 5.67 13.98
C PRO A 176 57.51 6.30 15.31
N ALA A 177 58.31 7.38 15.25
CA ALA A 177 58.74 8.11 16.44
C ALA A 177 57.63 8.98 17.08
N ILE A 178 56.50 9.15 16.38
CA ILE A 178 55.42 10.10 16.71
C ILE A 178 54.12 9.33 16.91
N SER A 179 53.38 9.68 17.97
CA SER A 179 52.05 9.11 18.26
C SER A 179 51.04 9.41 17.14
N ASP A 180 49.97 8.62 17.08
CA ASP A 180 48.91 8.73 16.08
C ASP A 180 49.39 8.61 14.63
N THR A 181 50.45 7.81 14.45
CA THR A 181 51.00 7.44 13.16
C THR A 181 50.83 5.94 12.96
N LEU A 182 50.23 5.56 11.83
CA LEU A 182 50.13 4.17 11.39
C LEU A 182 50.80 3.99 10.05
N ILE A 183 51.55 2.89 9.92
CA ILE A 183 52.12 2.45 8.66
C ILE A 183 51.61 1.04 8.37
N ALA A 184 50.75 0.90 7.37
CA ALA A 184 50.21 -0.37 6.94
C ALA A 184 50.98 -0.89 5.71
N PHE A 185 51.62 -2.04 5.84
CA PHE A 185 52.31 -2.72 4.76
C PHE A 185 51.49 -3.90 4.23
N ALA A 186 51.48 -4.09 2.91
CA ALA A 186 50.86 -5.23 2.25
C ALA A 186 51.44 -6.59 2.67
N ALA A 187 52.69 -6.62 3.14
CA ALA A 187 53.36 -7.82 3.63
C ALA A 187 54.27 -7.49 4.83
N LYS A 188 54.44 -8.43 5.76
CA LYS A 188 55.31 -8.30 6.94
C LYS A 188 56.80 -8.24 6.58
N ALA A 189 57.62 -7.79 7.54
CA ALA A 189 59.09 -7.80 7.48
C ALA A 189 59.60 -9.17 7.01
N GLY A 190 60.48 -9.19 6.01
CA GLY A 190 61.08 -10.42 5.46
C GLY A 190 60.22 -11.24 4.48
N SER A 191 59.02 -10.78 4.10
CA SER A 191 58.14 -11.47 3.13
C SER A 191 57.75 -10.58 1.94
N VAL A 192 57.17 -11.18 0.89
CA VAL A 192 56.82 -10.51 -0.38
C VAL A 192 55.31 -10.33 -0.50
N ALA A 193 54.86 -9.23 -1.09
CA ALA A 193 53.46 -9.02 -1.46
C ALA A 193 53.17 -9.71 -2.80
N LEU A 194 52.01 -10.32 -2.94
CA LEU A 194 51.60 -10.94 -4.21
C LEU A 194 50.92 -9.90 -5.09
N ASP A 195 51.26 -9.88 -6.37
CA ASP A 195 50.55 -9.05 -7.35
C ASP A 195 49.09 -9.51 -7.51
N GLY A 196 48.86 -10.83 -7.43
CA GLY A 196 47.55 -11.48 -7.60
C GLY A 196 47.12 -11.62 -9.06
N ASP A 197 46.09 -12.44 -9.32
CA ASP A 197 45.57 -12.74 -10.66
C ASP A 197 44.33 -11.91 -11.03
N ALA A 198 43.96 -10.95 -10.17
CA ALA A 198 42.73 -10.17 -10.25
C ALA A 198 42.99 -8.72 -10.69
N LYS A 199 41.91 -7.94 -10.85
CA LYS A 199 41.93 -6.52 -11.24
C LYS A 199 42.73 -5.62 -10.27
N ASN A 200 42.78 -5.99 -8.99
CA ASN A 200 43.48 -5.30 -7.90
C ASN A 200 44.43 -6.26 -7.19
N SER A 201 45.44 -5.74 -6.50
CA SER A 201 46.24 -6.55 -5.58
C SER A 201 45.35 -7.15 -4.47
N PRO A 202 45.71 -8.32 -3.89
CA PRO A 202 44.98 -8.90 -2.77
C PRO A 202 44.87 -7.96 -1.57
N PHE A 203 45.88 -7.13 -1.32
CA PHE A 203 45.88 -6.16 -0.23
C PHE A 203 44.94 -4.99 -0.50
N THR A 204 44.98 -4.42 -1.70
CA THR A 204 44.09 -3.31 -2.08
C THR A 204 42.63 -3.76 -2.17
N ALA A 205 42.35 -4.96 -2.69
CA ALA A 205 41.01 -5.52 -2.67
C ALA A 205 40.44 -5.61 -1.24
N ALA A 206 41.23 -6.15 -0.31
CA ALA A 206 40.83 -6.25 1.10
C ALA A 206 40.68 -4.87 1.77
N LEU A 207 41.55 -3.90 1.44
CA LEU A 207 41.42 -2.51 1.91
C LEU A 207 40.07 -1.92 1.49
N LEU A 208 39.74 -1.99 0.21
CA LEU A 208 38.49 -1.44 -0.35
C LEU A 208 37.24 -2.04 0.33
N HIS A 209 37.28 -3.33 0.68
CA HIS A 209 36.18 -3.99 1.37
C HIS A 209 36.01 -3.54 2.83
N ASN A 210 37.11 -3.36 3.55
CA ASN A 210 37.06 -3.23 5.01
C ASN A 210 37.16 -1.79 5.52
N ILE A 211 37.95 -0.93 4.89
CA ILE A 211 38.13 0.46 5.36
C ILE A 211 36.97 1.36 4.91
N ALA A 212 36.16 0.90 3.96
CA ALA A 212 34.95 1.59 3.50
C ALA A 212 33.76 1.49 4.47
N ALA A 213 33.86 0.69 5.53
CA ALA A 213 32.78 0.48 6.49
C ALA A 213 32.52 1.76 7.33
N PRO A 214 31.31 2.36 7.27
CA PRO A 214 30.98 3.57 8.02
C PRO A 214 31.14 3.38 9.53
N GLY A 215 31.86 4.29 10.19
CA GLY A 215 32.06 4.31 11.63
C GLY A 215 32.96 3.20 12.19
N LEU A 216 33.58 2.38 11.35
CA LEU A 216 34.47 1.31 11.80
C LEU A 216 35.84 1.89 12.20
N ASP A 217 36.30 1.55 13.41
CA ASP A 217 37.64 1.92 13.88
C ASP A 217 38.72 1.37 12.96
N LEU A 218 39.68 2.21 12.58
CA LEU A 218 40.73 1.92 11.62
C LEU A 218 41.61 0.75 12.05
N ARG A 219 41.84 0.54 13.36
CA ARG A 219 42.62 -0.60 13.87
C ARG A 219 41.88 -1.91 13.61
N ILE A 220 40.56 -1.91 13.82
CA ILE A 220 39.71 -3.06 13.53
C ILE A 220 39.62 -3.29 12.02
N ALA A 221 39.47 -2.23 11.23
CA ALA A 221 39.44 -2.32 9.77
C ALA A 221 40.73 -2.93 9.22
N LEU A 222 41.92 -2.45 9.63
CA LEU A 222 43.20 -3.01 9.20
C LEU A 222 43.45 -4.43 9.72
N GLY A 223 42.93 -4.78 10.90
CA GLY A 223 42.90 -6.16 11.38
C GLY A 223 42.11 -7.08 10.44
N ARG A 224 40.92 -6.65 10.01
CA ARG A 224 40.11 -7.40 9.02
C ARG A 224 40.80 -7.51 7.67
N VAL A 225 41.48 -6.44 7.22
CA VAL A 225 42.30 -6.47 5.99
C VAL A 225 43.35 -7.57 6.08
N ARG A 226 44.09 -7.65 7.20
CA ARG A 226 45.08 -8.72 7.41
C ARG A 226 44.46 -10.10 7.30
N ASP A 227 43.34 -10.32 8.00
CA ASP A 227 42.69 -11.63 8.06
C ASP A 227 42.14 -12.05 6.69
N GLU A 228 41.59 -11.10 5.92
CA GLU A 228 41.13 -11.33 4.54
C GLU A 228 42.29 -11.65 3.60
N VAL A 229 43.40 -10.90 3.65
CA VAL A 229 44.58 -11.17 2.81
C VAL A 229 45.18 -12.54 3.13
N LEU A 230 45.31 -12.89 4.41
CA LEU A 230 45.76 -14.23 4.83
C LEU A 230 44.85 -15.33 4.25
N LYS A 231 43.54 -15.09 4.21
CA LYS A 231 42.58 -16.06 3.66
C LYS A 231 42.72 -16.20 2.15
N VAL A 232 42.67 -15.09 1.39
CA VAL A 232 42.65 -15.13 -0.09
C VAL A 232 43.99 -15.54 -0.70
N THR A 233 45.09 -15.28 0.01
CA THR A 233 46.44 -15.67 -0.43
C THR A 233 46.89 -17.03 0.09
N ASN A 234 46.00 -17.83 0.70
CA ASN A 234 46.36 -19.09 1.35
C ASN A 234 47.55 -18.94 2.32
N ARG A 235 47.58 -17.82 3.06
CA ARG A 235 48.62 -17.43 4.03
C ARG A 235 50.01 -17.18 3.43
N HIS A 236 50.11 -17.04 2.10
CA HIS A 236 51.37 -16.67 1.44
C HIS A 236 51.73 -15.19 1.62
N GLN A 237 50.75 -14.35 1.93
CA GLN A 237 50.95 -12.93 2.23
C GLN A 237 50.28 -12.57 3.56
N GLU A 238 51.00 -11.83 4.40
CA GLU A 238 50.51 -11.38 5.71
C GLU A 238 50.75 -9.87 5.85
N PRO A 239 49.71 -9.03 5.73
CA PRO A 239 49.84 -7.60 5.98
C PRO A 239 50.24 -7.31 7.42
N PHE A 240 50.94 -6.21 7.63
CA PHE A 240 51.39 -5.81 8.97
C PHE A 240 51.30 -4.30 9.16
N VAL A 241 50.91 -3.88 10.37
CA VAL A 241 50.76 -2.47 10.74
C VAL A 241 51.75 -2.13 11.84
N TYR A 242 52.47 -1.02 11.68
CA TYR A 242 53.35 -0.44 12.69
C TYR A 242 52.82 0.90 13.19
N GLY A 243 53.28 1.29 14.39
CA GLY A 243 52.85 2.51 15.06
C GLY A 243 51.65 2.33 15.98
N SER A 244 51.11 3.45 16.45
CA SER A 244 50.03 3.48 17.44
C SER A 244 49.07 4.63 17.18
N LEU A 245 47.81 4.45 17.58
CA LEU A 245 46.79 5.49 17.66
C LEU A 245 46.35 5.67 19.10
N GLY A 246 45.93 6.88 19.46
CA GLY A 246 45.32 7.18 20.75
C GLY A 246 44.01 6.42 21.02
N GLY A 247 43.40 6.69 22.18
CA GLY A 247 42.20 5.99 22.65
C GLY A 247 40.90 6.30 21.90
N SER A 248 40.88 7.35 21.07
CA SER A 248 39.69 7.72 20.29
C SER A 248 39.39 6.72 19.18
N VAL A 249 38.12 6.53 18.85
CA VAL A 249 37.72 5.84 17.61
C VAL A 249 38.08 6.71 16.41
N ILE A 250 38.80 6.15 15.45
CA ILE A 250 39.18 6.83 14.20
C ILE A 250 38.66 6.00 13.03
N SER A 251 37.73 6.52 12.23
CA SER A 251 37.21 5.84 11.03
C SER A 251 37.57 6.61 9.76
N ILE A 252 37.73 5.89 8.63
CA ILE A 252 37.94 6.52 7.31
C ILE A 252 36.62 7.10 6.80
N VAL A 253 35.53 6.35 6.95
CA VAL A 253 34.17 6.75 6.60
C VAL A 253 33.41 7.06 7.88
N ASP A 254 32.75 8.22 7.95
CA ASP A 254 32.01 8.64 9.14
C ASP A 254 30.77 7.76 9.38
N ALA A 255 30.41 7.57 10.65
CA ALA A 255 29.16 6.92 11.01
C ALA A 255 27.97 7.81 10.58
N PRO A 256 26.85 7.21 10.10
CA PRO A 256 25.63 7.97 9.87
C PRO A 256 25.18 8.67 11.15
N LYS A 257 24.95 9.99 11.11
CA LYS A 257 24.34 10.71 12.23
C LYS A 257 22.93 10.14 12.45
N LEU A 258 22.68 9.53 13.60
CA LEU A 258 21.33 9.10 13.99
C LEU A 258 20.41 10.32 14.04
N PRO A 259 19.16 10.22 13.53
CA PRO A 259 18.20 11.31 13.66
C PRO A 259 17.90 11.58 15.14
N PRO A 260 17.55 12.83 15.50
CA PRO A 260 17.15 13.17 16.86
C PRO A 260 15.93 12.33 17.28
N PRO A 261 15.77 12.05 18.58
CA PRO A 261 14.60 11.34 19.08
C PRO A 261 13.31 12.12 18.73
N PRO A 262 12.20 11.42 18.43
CA PRO A 262 10.93 12.07 18.10
C PRO A 262 10.47 12.93 19.28
N THR A 263 10.00 14.14 18.97
CA THR A 263 9.44 15.05 19.98
C THR A 263 8.03 14.61 20.38
N THR A 264 7.52 15.13 21.49
CA THR A 264 6.18 14.74 21.99
C THR A 264 5.08 15.04 20.99
N ASP A 265 5.17 16.13 20.24
CA ASP A 265 4.24 16.43 19.15
C ASP A 265 4.37 15.45 17.98
N ASP A 266 5.55 14.92 17.65
CA ASP A 266 5.71 13.83 16.67
C ASP A 266 5.02 12.55 17.12
N ILE A 267 5.11 12.23 18.40
CA ILE A 267 4.52 11.02 18.98
C ILE A 267 3.00 11.12 19.00
N VAL A 268 2.47 12.25 19.50
CA VAL A 268 1.02 12.48 19.52
C VAL A 268 0.49 12.56 18.08
N TRP A 269 1.19 13.24 17.17
CA TRP A 269 0.80 13.30 15.76
C TRP A 269 0.68 11.91 15.14
N ASN A 270 1.67 11.03 15.35
CA ASN A 270 1.62 9.68 14.82
C ASN A 270 0.45 8.84 15.37
N ALA A 271 -0.03 9.14 16.58
CA ALA A 271 -1.18 8.48 17.16
C ALA A 271 -2.52 9.03 16.62
N VAL A 272 -2.58 10.32 16.26
CA VAL A 272 -3.85 10.98 15.91
C VAL A 272 -4.05 11.24 14.43
N LYS A 273 -3.00 11.19 13.60
CA LYS A 273 -3.04 11.56 12.17
C LYS A 273 -4.09 10.80 11.35
N ASP A 274 -4.41 9.57 11.75
CA ASP A 274 -5.37 8.70 11.09
C ASP A 274 -6.79 8.80 11.69
N SER A 275 -7.01 9.70 12.67
CA SER A 275 -8.32 9.95 13.27
C SER A 275 -9.33 10.44 12.22
N THR A 276 -10.58 10.05 12.41
CA THR A 276 -11.73 10.49 11.61
C THR A 276 -12.56 11.56 12.31
N TYR A 277 -12.12 12.04 13.47
CA TYR A 277 -12.83 13.02 14.30
C TYR A 277 -12.18 14.41 14.18
N PRO A 278 -12.88 15.44 13.67
CA PRO A 278 -12.35 16.81 13.61
C PRO A 278 -11.86 17.35 14.97
N ALA A 279 -12.56 17.00 16.06
CA ALA A 279 -12.25 17.46 17.42
C ALA A 279 -10.85 17.03 17.89
N VAL A 280 -10.38 15.84 17.47
CA VAL A 280 -9.04 15.35 17.81
C VAL A 280 -7.95 16.25 17.21
N PHE A 281 -8.15 16.72 15.97
CA PHE A 281 -7.22 17.64 15.32
C PHE A 281 -7.29 19.05 15.90
N GLU A 282 -8.48 19.51 16.31
CA GLU A 282 -8.64 20.79 17.02
C GLU A 282 -7.86 20.82 18.32
N GLU A 283 -7.94 19.75 19.11
CA GLU A 283 -7.20 19.64 20.36
C GLU A 283 -5.69 19.51 20.14
N PHE A 284 -5.27 18.73 19.13
CA PHE A 284 -3.86 18.65 18.73
C PHE A 284 -3.30 20.03 18.37
N ILE A 285 -4.01 20.79 17.54
CA ILE A 285 -3.63 22.16 17.13
C ILE A 285 -3.57 23.11 18.35
N ALA A 286 -4.55 23.02 19.25
CA ALA A 286 -4.60 23.85 20.45
C ALA A 286 -3.44 23.54 21.42
N LYS A 287 -3.08 22.27 21.58
CA LYS A 287 -1.99 21.83 22.47
C LYS A 287 -0.60 22.05 21.88
N PHE A 288 -0.45 21.98 20.56
CA PHE A 288 0.83 22.08 19.85
C PHE A 288 0.82 23.18 18.77
N PRO A 289 0.70 24.47 19.14
CA PRO A 289 0.52 25.56 18.18
C PRO A 289 1.75 25.84 17.29
N THR A 290 2.93 25.33 17.65
CA THR A 290 4.20 25.53 16.93
C THR A 290 4.75 24.24 16.31
N THR A 291 3.96 23.17 16.27
CA THR A 291 4.41 21.87 15.72
C THR A 291 4.65 21.93 14.21
N PRO A 292 5.65 21.21 13.66
CA PRO A 292 5.79 21.00 12.23
C PRO A 292 4.54 20.39 11.57
N HIS A 293 3.72 19.66 12.34
CA HIS A 293 2.49 19.01 11.87
C HIS A 293 1.28 19.93 11.78
N LEU A 294 1.40 21.21 12.15
CA LEU A 294 0.28 22.15 12.26
C LEU A 294 -0.54 22.23 10.97
N LYS A 295 0.13 22.33 9.82
CA LYS A 295 -0.53 22.41 8.51
C LYS A 295 -1.26 21.12 8.15
N ALA A 296 -0.66 19.97 8.44
CA ALA A 296 -1.26 18.67 8.18
C ALA A 296 -2.51 18.46 9.05
N ALA A 297 -2.44 18.83 10.34
CA ALA A 297 -3.57 18.77 11.26
C ALA A 297 -4.72 19.70 10.84
N GLN A 298 -4.41 20.93 10.41
CA GLN A 298 -5.41 21.90 9.92
C GLN A 298 -6.11 21.39 8.65
N SER A 299 -5.34 20.91 7.67
CA SER A 299 -5.89 20.34 6.43
C SER A 299 -6.84 19.19 6.74
N ARG A 300 -6.40 18.25 7.61
CA ARG A 300 -7.19 17.08 7.94
C ARG A 300 -8.48 17.41 8.68
N ARG A 301 -8.43 18.35 9.63
CA ARG A 301 -9.62 18.88 10.31
C ARG A 301 -10.62 19.46 9.31
N ASP A 302 -10.15 20.28 8.39
CA ASP A 302 -11.01 21.02 7.45
C ASP A 302 -11.62 20.07 6.41
N GLU A 303 -10.85 19.11 5.90
CA GLU A 303 -11.33 18.00 5.06
C GLU A 303 -12.46 17.21 5.75
N LEU A 304 -12.26 16.82 7.02
CA LEU A 304 -13.25 16.05 7.77
C LEU A 304 -14.52 16.86 8.04
N LYS A 305 -14.40 18.16 8.37
CA LYS A 305 -15.55 19.04 8.54
C LYS A 305 -16.34 19.22 7.23
N GLN A 306 -15.65 19.40 6.11
CA GLN A 306 -16.29 19.51 4.81
C GLN A 306 -16.98 18.20 4.42
N ALA A 307 -16.35 17.04 4.66
CA ALA A 307 -16.96 15.74 4.41
C ALA A 307 -18.23 15.52 5.26
N GLN A 308 -18.22 15.93 6.53
CA GLN A 308 -19.39 15.88 7.41
C GLN A 308 -20.50 16.84 6.95
N ALA A 309 -20.16 18.07 6.57
CA ALA A 309 -21.12 19.03 6.04
C ALA A 309 -21.72 18.59 4.70
N ALA A 310 -20.90 18.01 3.82
CA ALA A 310 -21.35 17.46 2.54
C ALA A 310 -22.22 16.21 2.71
N ALA A 311 -21.94 15.37 3.72
CA ALA A 311 -22.81 14.25 4.09
C ALA A 311 -24.17 14.74 4.61
N ALA A 312 -24.20 15.80 5.44
CA ALA A 312 -25.43 16.42 5.90
C ALA A 312 -26.23 17.10 4.76
N ALA A 313 -25.52 17.69 3.78
CA ALA A 313 -26.13 18.35 2.62
C ALA A 313 -26.57 17.40 1.49
N ARG A 314 -26.19 16.11 1.55
CA ARG A 314 -26.59 15.07 0.58
C ARG A 314 -28.02 14.56 0.75
N ILE A 315 -28.77 15.11 1.70
CA ILE A 315 -30.22 14.91 1.80
C ILE A 315 -30.87 15.97 0.89
N PRO A 316 -31.27 15.64 -0.37
CA PRO A 316 -32.03 16.60 -1.18
C PRO A 316 -33.33 16.98 -0.45
N PRO A 317 -33.86 18.20 -0.63
CA PRO A 317 -35.22 18.50 -0.17
C PRO A 317 -36.16 17.44 -0.79
N PRO A 318 -36.97 16.75 0.02
CA PRO A 318 -37.81 15.68 -0.49
C PRO A 318 -38.78 16.23 -1.55
N PRO A 319 -39.11 15.43 -2.59
CA PRO A 319 -40.14 15.80 -3.53
C PRO A 319 -41.45 16.06 -2.77
N THR A 320 -42.15 17.14 -3.12
CA THR A 320 -43.37 17.54 -2.43
C THR A 320 -44.50 16.54 -2.70
N ALA A 321 -45.52 16.49 -1.83
CA ALA A 321 -46.62 15.54 -1.95
C ALA A 321 -47.29 15.55 -3.34
N ASP A 322 -47.39 16.72 -3.98
CA ASP A 322 -47.91 16.87 -5.34
C ASP A 322 -46.99 16.28 -6.42
N GLU A 323 -45.67 16.35 -6.28
CA GLU A 323 -44.72 15.75 -7.24
C GLU A 323 -44.80 14.21 -7.24
N ILE A 324 -45.01 13.63 -6.07
CA ILE A 324 -45.11 12.17 -5.89
C ILE A 324 -46.44 11.68 -6.43
N VAL A 325 -47.55 12.32 -6.06
CA VAL A 325 -48.88 11.96 -6.58
C VAL A 325 -48.92 12.16 -8.10
N TRP A 326 -48.33 13.25 -8.63
CA TRP A 326 -48.23 13.47 -10.07
C TRP A 326 -47.51 12.33 -10.78
N THR A 327 -46.36 11.90 -10.25
CA THR A 327 -45.56 10.81 -10.83
C THR A 327 -46.34 9.50 -10.92
N ALA A 328 -47.25 9.25 -9.98
CA ALA A 328 -48.06 8.04 -9.94
C ALA A 328 -49.26 8.08 -10.90
N ILE A 329 -49.86 9.25 -11.11
CA ILE A 329 -51.09 9.37 -11.91
C ILE A 329 -50.85 9.81 -13.34
N ARG A 330 -49.69 10.37 -13.69
CA ARG A 330 -49.42 10.99 -15.00
C ARG A 330 -49.69 10.06 -16.19
N ASP A 331 -49.54 8.75 -15.99
CA ASP A 331 -49.74 7.72 -17.01
C ASP A 331 -51.14 7.06 -16.94
N SER A 332 -52.03 7.56 -16.07
CA SER A 332 -53.41 7.08 -15.95
C SER A 332 -54.27 7.42 -17.18
N ASN A 333 -55.25 6.56 -17.44
CA ASN A 333 -56.25 6.75 -18.50
C ASN A 333 -57.65 7.09 -17.94
N TYR A 334 -57.74 7.42 -16.65
CA TYR A 334 -58.99 7.79 -15.97
C TYR A 334 -59.05 9.31 -15.74
N PRO A 335 -59.94 10.07 -16.44
CA PRO A 335 -60.03 11.52 -16.29
C PRO A 335 -60.23 11.98 -14.84
N ALA A 336 -61.08 11.28 -14.09
CA ALA A 336 -61.44 11.65 -12.71
C ALA A 336 -60.25 11.69 -11.73
N ILE A 337 -59.18 10.94 -12.00
CA ILE A 337 -57.97 10.93 -11.16
C ILE A 337 -57.19 12.24 -11.32
N PHE A 338 -57.19 12.81 -12.53
CA PHE A 338 -56.55 14.10 -12.81
C PHE A 338 -57.38 15.26 -12.25
N ASP A 339 -58.71 15.19 -12.31
CA ASP A 339 -59.61 16.17 -11.68
C ASP A 339 -59.42 16.22 -10.15
N ASP A 340 -59.28 15.05 -9.52
CA ASP A 340 -58.98 14.92 -8.09
C ASP A 340 -57.62 15.53 -7.72
N PHE A 341 -56.60 15.34 -8.57
CA PHE A 341 -55.28 15.96 -8.41
C PHE A 341 -55.32 17.49 -8.51
N VAL A 342 -56.01 18.04 -9.52
CA VAL A 342 -56.16 19.49 -9.71
C VAL A 342 -56.89 20.14 -8.55
N SER A 343 -57.91 19.47 -8.00
CA SER A 343 -58.67 19.92 -6.84
C SER A 343 -57.81 19.92 -5.56
N LYS A 344 -57.02 18.87 -5.35
CA LYS A 344 -56.23 18.67 -4.13
C LYS A 344 -54.91 19.44 -4.10
N PHE A 345 -54.31 19.69 -5.26
CA PHE A 345 -53.04 20.41 -5.36
C PHE A 345 -53.18 21.66 -6.26
N PRO A 346 -53.96 22.67 -5.83
CA PRO A 346 -54.27 23.85 -6.65
C PRO A 346 -53.04 24.71 -6.97
N THR A 347 -51.96 24.57 -6.19
CA THR A 347 -50.69 25.28 -6.37
C THR A 347 -49.59 24.41 -6.99
N SER A 348 -49.88 23.16 -7.35
CA SER A 348 -48.88 22.27 -7.95
C SER A 348 -48.40 22.82 -9.29
N LYS A 349 -47.11 22.67 -9.57
CA LYS A 349 -46.54 22.93 -10.91
C LYS A 349 -47.13 22.03 -12.00
N HIS A 350 -47.70 20.88 -11.62
CA HIS A 350 -48.30 19.91 -12.54
C HIS A 350 -49.80 20.13 -12.77
N ARG A 351 -50.43 21.14 -12.13
CA ARG A 351 -51.88 21.38 -12.26
C ARG A 351 -52.33 21.57 -13.70
N ALA A 352 -51.60 22.38 -14.48
CA ALA A 352 -51.97 22.66 -15.87
C ALA A 352 -51.87 21.40 -16.76
N GLU A 353 -50.85 20.58 -16.49
CA GLU A 353 -50.62 19.30 -17.17
C GLU A 353 -51.72 18.28 -16.84
N ALA A 354 -52.09 18.18 -15.56
CA ALA A 354 -53.18 17.35 -15.09
C ALA A 354 -54.54 17.72 -15.72
N GLN A 355 -54.88 19.02 -15.72
CA GLN A 355 -56.12 19.49 -16.34
C GLN A 355 -56.17 19.18 -17.84
N SER A 356 -55.06 19.42 -18.56
CA SER A 356 -54.99 19.12 -19.99
C SER A 356 -55.16 17.63 -20.26
N ARG A 357 -54.64 16.76 -19.39
CA ARG A 357 -54.76 15.31 -19.54
C ARG A 357 -56.18 14.83 -19.26
N ALA A 358 -56.85 15.42 -18.26
CA ALA A 358 -58.27 15.17 -17.96
C ALA A 358 -59.15 15.50 -19.18
N ASP A 359 -59.04 16.73 -19.69
CA ASP A 359 -59.83 17.24 -20.81
C ASP A 359 -59.63 16.39 -22.08
N GLU A 360 -58.39 15.99 -22.36
CA GLU A 360 -58.04 15.15 -23.51
C GLU A 360 -58.67 13.75 -23.40
N LEU A 361 -58.54 13.10 -22.25
CA LEU A 361 -59.13 11.78 -22.03
C LEU A 361 -60.67 11.84 -22.12
N GLN A 362 -61.28 12.92 -21.64
CA GLN A 362 -62.73 13.14 -21.71
C GLN A 362 -63.21 13.33 -23.16
N LYS A 363 -62.44 14.06 -23.98
CA LYS A 363 -62.69 14.16 -25.42
C LYS A 363 -62.56 12.82 -26.12
N GLN A 364 -61.56 12.01 -25.77
CA GLN A 364 -61.39 10.67 -26.34
C GLN A 364 -62.56 9.76 -25.98
N ILE A 365 -63.04 9.80 -24.74
CA ILE A 365 -64.23 9.06 -24.28
C ILE A 365 -65.49 9.53 -25.03
N ALA A 366 -65.69 10.84 -25.17
CA ALA A 366 -66.84 11.40 -25.91
C ALA A 366 -66.79 11.04 -27.41
N ALA A 367 -65.61 11.08 -28.03
CA ALA A 367 -65.42 10.68 -29.42
C ALA A 367 -65.63 9.18 -29.64
N ALA A 368 -65.24 8.34 -28.66
CA ALA A 368 -65.53 6.91 -28.68
C ALA A 368 -67.03 6.64 -28.57
N ALA A 369 -67.74 7.35 -27.69
CA ALA A 369 -69.20 7.24 -27.55
C ALA A 369 -69.96 7.67 -28.83
N ALA A 370 -69.48 8.70 -29.52
CA ALA A 370 -70.08 9.19 -30.77
C ALA A 370 -69.85 8.27 -31.99
N ARG A 371 -68.95 7.28 -31.90
CA ARG A 371 -68.68 6.30 -32.97
C ARG A 371 -69.64 5.10 -32.96
N VAL A 372 -70.52 4.99 -31.97
CA VAL A 372 -71.56 3.96 -31.92
C VAL A 372 -72.78 4.49 -32.69
N PRO A 373 -73.13 3.92 -33.87
CA PRO A 373 -74.33 4.36 -34.60
C PRO A 373 -75.59 4.09 -33.76
N PRO A 374 -76.65 4.92 -33.88
CA PRO A 374 -77.90 4.65 -33.21
C PRO A 374 -78.41 3.26 -33.60
N PRO A 375 -79.04 2.51 -32.66
CA PRO A 375 -79.57 1.20 -32.98
C PRO A 375 -80.58 1.29 -34.13
N PRO A 376 -80.62 0.31 -35.05
CA PRO A 376 -81.60 0.30 -36.13
C PRO A 376 -83.01 0.38 -35.54
N THR A 377 -83.88 1.17 -36.17
CA THR A 377 -85.24 1.34 -35.67
C THR A 377 -86.02 0.02 -35.78
N ALA A 378 -87.07 -0.14 -34.96
CA ALA A 378 -87.84 -1.39 -34.94
C ALA A 378 -88.39 -1.78 -36.33
N ASP A 379 -88.73 -0.79 -37.17
CA ASP A 379 -89.16 -1.03 -38.55
C ASP A 379 -88.01 -1.43 -39.49
N GLU A 380 -86.79 -0.90 -39.34
CA GLU A 380 -85.61 -1.34 -40.10
C GLU A 380 -85.25 -2.80 -39.80
N VAL A 381 -85.27 -3.19 -38.53
CA VAL A 381 -85.00 -4.57 -38.09
C VAL A 381 -86.05 -5.53 -38.65
N VAL A 382 -87.34 -5.16 -38.55
CA VAL A 382 -88.42 -6.02 -39.08
C VAL A 382 -88.41 -6.04 -40.60
N TRP A 383 -88.11 -4.93 -41.27
CA TRP A 383 -88.02 -4.88 -42.74
C TRP A 383 -86.92 -5.79 -43.27
N ASP A 384 -85.71 -5.73 -42.70
CA ASP A 384 -84.58 -6.56 -43.11
C ASP A 384 -84.87 -8.05 -42.97
N ALA A 385 -85.68 -8.42 -41.99
CA ALA A 385 -86.13 -9.79 -41.77
C ALA A 385 -87.14 -10.28 -42.82
N ILE A 386 -88.08 -9.42 -43.23
CA ILE A 386 -89.20 -9.84 -44.07
C ILE A 386 -89.01 -9.53 -45.56
N LYS A 387 -88.07 -8.65 -45.94
CA LYS A 387 -87.90 -8.19 -47.33
C LYS A 387 -87.68 -9.31 -48.34
N GLY A 388 -87.11 -10.44 -47.90
CA GLY A 388 -86.92 -11.66 -48.70
C GLY A 388 -88.08 -12.66 -48.66
N SER A 389 -89.14 -12.39 -47.90
CA SER A 389 -90.27 -13.29 -47.73
C SER A 389 -91.05 -13.48 -49.04
N THR A 390 -91.58 -14.69 -49.21
CA THR A 390 -92.46 -15.08 -50.33
C THR A 390 -93.94 -15.08 -49.93
N TYR A 391 -94.27 -14.68 -48.70
CA TYR A 391 -95.65 -14.68 -48.18
C TYR A 391 -96.23 -13.26 -48.13
N PRO A 392 -97.32 -12.96 -48.87
CA PRO A 392 -97.87 -11.62 -48.93
C PRO A 392 -98.39 -11.09 -47.58
N ALA A 393 -98.95 -11.96 -46.74
CA ALA A 393 -99.58 -11.56 -45.47
C ALA A 393 -98.59 -10.92 -44.48
N ILE A 394 -97.31 -11.28 -44.56
CA ILE A 394 -96.26 -10.71 -43.69
C ILE A 394 -95.99 -9.24 -44.03
N PHE A 395 -96.08 -8.88 -45.31
CA PHE A 395 -95.96 -7.49 -45.74
C PHE A 395 -97.20 -6.65 -45.41
N ASP A 396 -98.38 -7.28 -45.33
CA ASP A 396 -99.60 -6.62 -44.82
C ASP A 396 -99.48 -6.28 -43.33
N ASP A 397 -98.94 -7.20 -42.51
CA ASP A 397 -98.69 -6.97 -41.08
C ASP A 397 -97.63 -5.87 -40.85
N PHE A 398 -96.55 -5.88 -41.64
CA PHE A 398 -95.54 -4.82 -41.60
C PHE A 398 -96.11 -3.44 -41.94
N ALA A 399 -96.91 -3.35 -43.02
CA ALA A 399 -97.53 -2.10 -43.45
C ALA A 399 -98.52 -1.55 -42.40
N SER A 400 -99.21 -2.43 -41.68
CA SER A 400 -100.12 -2.07 -40.59
C SER A 400 -99.39 -1.56 -39.36
N LYS A 401 -98.30 -2.25 -38.96
CA LYS A 401 -97.54 -1.92 -37.75
C LYS A 401 -96.62 -0.71 -37.93
N PHE A 402 -96.10 -0.50 -39.15
CA PHE A 402 -95.15 0.58 -39.43
C PHE A 402 -95.62 1.47 -40.59
N PRO A 403 -96.75 2.19 -40.44
CA PRO A 403 -97.35 2.99 -41.52
C PRO A 403 -96.53 4.24 -41.90
N ALA A 404 -95.51 4.58 -41.10
CA ALA A 404 -94.57 5.66 -41.39
C ALA A 404 -93.17 5.17 -41.80
N SER A 405 -92.98 3.85 -41.96
CA SER A 405 -91.67 3.30 -42.31
C SER A 405 -91.25 3.75 -43.72
N PRO A 406 -89.98 4.14 -43.94
CA PRO A 406 -89.45 4.40 -45.28
C PRO A 406 -89.58 3.19 -46.22
N HIS A 407 -89.74 1.98 -45.68
CA HIS A 407 -89.89 0.73 -46.45
C HIS A 407 -91.35 0.35 -46.77
N LEU A 408 -92.34 1.15 -46.36
CA LEU A 408 -93.75 0.86 -46.58
C LEU A 408 -94.07 0.66 -48.07
N ALA A 409 -93.54 1.53 -48.93
CA ALA A 409 -93.76 1.44 -50.37
C ALA A 409 -93.15 0.17 -50.97
N ASP A 410 -91.99 -0.27 -50.46
CA ASP A 410 -91.30 -1.48 -50.92
C ASP A 410 -92.06 -2.73 -50.46
N ALA A 411 -92.56 -2.73 -49.22
CA ALA A 411 -93.38 -3.79 -48.66
C ALA A 411 -94.68 -4.00 -49.45
N GLN A 412 -95.38 -2.91 -49.78
CA GLN A 412 -96.62 -2.95 -50.57
C GLN A 412 -96.37 -3.46 -51.99
N ARG A 413 -95.30 -3.01 -52.65
CA ARG A 413 -94.93 -3.50 -54.00
C ARG A 413 -94.64 -5.00 -53.99
N ARG A 414 -93.84 -5.47 -53.03
CA ARG A 414 -93.47 -6.89 -52.93
C ARG A 414 -94.69 -7.77 -52.61
N ARG A 415 -95.58 -7.31 -51.74
CA ARG A 415 -96.86 -7.96 -51.45
C ARG A 415 -97.70 -8.15 -52.71
N ASP A 416 -97.90 -7.08 -53.48
CA ASP A 416 -98.79 -7.11 -54.65
C ASP A 416 -98.21 -7.98 -55.77
N GLU A 417 -96.88 -7.98 -55.93
CA GLU A 417 -96.16 -8.91 -56.79
C GLU A 417 -96.41 -10.37 -56.38
N LEU A 418 -96.24 -10.69 -55.10
CA LEU A 418 -96.44 -12.05 -54.58
C LEU A 418 -97.91 -12.49 -54.65
N LYS A 419 -98.89 -11.60 -54.40
CA LYS A 419 -100.33 -11.91 -54.57
C LYS A 419 -100.66 -12.26 -56.03
N LYS A 420 -100.02 -11.58 -56.99
CA LYS A 420 -100.15 -11.93 -58.42
C LYS A 420 -99.49 -13.27 -58.75
N GLN A 421 -98.34 -13.58 -58.18
CA GLN A 421 -97.64 -14.86 -58.39
C GLN A 421 -98.41 -16.05 -57.78
N ILE A 422 -99.01 -15.88 -56.59
CA ILE A 422 -99.79 -16.93 -55.90
C ILE A 422 -101.13 -17.22 -56.59
N ALA A 423 -101.72 -16.25 -57.29
CA ALA A 423 -102.90 -16.48 -58.12
C ALA A 423 -102.65 -17.44 -59.31
N ALA A 424 -101.39 -17.80 -59.60
CA ALA A 424 -101.00 -18.60 -60.75
C ALA A 424 -100.45 -20.02 -60.43
N THR A 425 -100.32 -20.46 -59.17
CA THR A 425 -99.85 -21.83 -58.85
C THR A 425 -100.16 -22.25 -57.40
N GLN A 426 -100.57 -23.51 -57.17
CA GLN A 426 -100.79 -24.07 -55.82
C GLN A 426 -99.46 -24.16 -55.05
N ALA A 427 -99.30 -23.34 -54.01
CA ALA A 427 -98.11 -23.30 -53.15
C ALA A 427 -98.39 -23.94 -51.76
N PRO A 428 -97.37 -24.49 -51.08
CA PRO A 428 -97.48 -25.24 -49.81
C PRO A 428 -97.93 -24.37 -48.62
N PRO A 429 -98.36 -24.98 -47.49
CA PRO A 429 -98.90 -24.25 -46.34
C PRO A 429 -97.88 -23.29 -45.71
N PRO A 430 -98.34 -22.19 -45.09
CA PRO A 430 -97.44 -21.20 -44.48
C PRO A 430 -96.67 -21.79 -43.29
N PRO A 431 -95.42 -21.35 -43.05
CA PRO A 431 -94.68 -21.68 -41.84
C PRO A 431 -95.40 -21.13 -40.60
N ALA A 432 -95.16 -21.78 -39.46
CA ALA A 432 -95.74 -21.36 -38.18
C ALA A 432 -95.29 -19.93 -37.83
N ALA A 433 -96.15 -19.16 -37.18
CA ALA A 433 -95.92 -17.74 -36.90
C ALA A 433 -94.63 -17.52 -36.07
N GLU A 434 -94.30 -18.47 -35.18
CA GLU A 434 -93.08 -18.45 -34.37
C GLU A 434 -91.79 -18.55 -35.19
N ASP A 435 -91.76 -19.27 -36.31
CA ASP A 435 -90.56 -19.42 -37.15
C ASP A 435 -90.24 -18.12 -37.89
N ILE A 436 -91.29 -17.40 -38.29
CA ILE A 436 -91.19 -16.09 -38.94
C ILE A 436 -90.65 -15.07 -37.94
N VAL A 437 -91.22 -15.01 -36.74
CA VAL A 437 -90.79 -14.04 -35.72
C VAL A 437 -89.37 -14.35 -35.24
N TRP A 438 -89.01 -15.63 -35.07
CA TRP A 438 -87.65 -16.00 -34.72
C TRP A 438 -86.62 -15.59 -35.77
N ALA A 439 -86.93 -15.84 -37.05
CA ALA A 439 -86.06 -15.42 -38.15
C ALA A 439 -85.83 -13.90 -38.16
N ALA A 440 -86.80 -13.12 -37.68
CA ALA A 440 -86.70 -11.68 -37.59
C ALA A 440 -85.85 -11.17 -36.42
N ILE A 441 -85.93 -11.81 -35.26
CA ILE A 441 -85.28 -11.30 -34.06
C ILE A 441 -83.91 -11.92 -33.78
N LYS A 442 -83.56 -13.07 -34.40
CA LYS A 442 -82.31 -13.80 -34.10
C LYS A 442 -81.02 -12.99 -34.28
N GLY A 443 -81.07 -11.93 -35.10
CA GLY A 443 -79.97 -10.99 -35.31
C GLY A 443 -79.96 -9.75 -34.41
N SER A 444 -80.98 -9.59 -33.54
CA SER A 444 -81.09 -8.43 -32.65
C SER A 444 -79.94 -8.36 -31.65
N ARG A 445 -79.58 -7.13 -31.27
CA ARG A 445 -78.63 -6.83 -30.19
C ARG A 445 -79.32 -6.36 -28.90
N ASP A 446 -80.65 -6.27 -28.90
CA ASP A 446 -81.43 -5.92 -27.73
C ASP A 446 -81.89 -7.19 -26.99
N PRO A 447 -81.40 -7.46 -25.77
CA PRO A 447 -81.82 -8.63 -25.00
C PRO A 447 -83.32 -8.64 -24.65
N ALA A 448 -83.99 -7.49 -24.59
CA ALA A 448 -85.41 -7.41 -24.24
C ALA A 448 -86.32 -8.04 -25.32
N ILE A 449 -85.93 -7.97 -26.59
CA ILE A 449 -86.68 -8.56 -27.70
C ILE A 449 -86.71 -10.09 -27.60
N PHE A 450 -85.63 -10.71 -27.10
CA PHE A 450 -85.59 -12.14 -26.86
C PHE A 450 -86.46 -12.56 -25.67
N ASP A 451 -86.54 -11.73 -24.62
CA ASP A 451 -87.44 -11.96 -23.48
C ASP A 451 -88.91 -11.91 -23.90
N GLU A 452 -89.28 -10.95 -24.75
CA GLU A 452 -90.64 -10.83 -25.29
C GLU A 452 -91.02 -12.06 -26.16
N PHE A 453 -90.10 -12.53 -27.00
CA PHE A 453 -90.31 -13.73 -27.81
C PHE A 453 -90.52 -14.99 -26.96
N VAL A 454 -89.67 -15.19 -25.94
CA VAL A 454 -89.77 -16.31 -25.00
C VAL A 454 -91.09 -16.25 -24.21
N SER A 455 -91.57 -15.05 -23.88
CA SER A 455 -92.85 -14.86 -23.19
C SER A 455 -94.06 -15.16 -24.08
N LYS A 456 -93.98 -14.88 -25.38
CA LYS A 456 -95.11 -14.96 -26.30
C LYS A 456 -95.25 -16.31 -26.99
N TYR A 457 -94.14 -16.99 -27.30
CA TYR A 457 -94.10 -18.26 -28.02
C TYR A 457 -93.54 -19.37 -27.13
N THR A 458 -94.26 -19.70 -26.05
CA THR A 458 -93.79 -20.59 -24.97
C THR A 458 -93.61 -22.05 -25.36
N ALA A 459 -94.04 -22.47 -26.56
CA ALA A 459 -93.84 -23.80 -27.12
C ALA A 459 -92.99 -23.82 -28.41
N SER A 460 -92.39 -22.69 -28.79
CA SER A 460 -91.55 -22.60 -30.00
C SER A 460 -90.27 -23.45 -29.87
N PRO A 461 -89.81 -24.10 -30.95
CA PRO A 461 -88.51 -24.80 -30.95
C PRO A 461 -87.32 -23.85 -30.71
N HIS A 462 -87.49 -22.54 -30.87
CA HIS A 462 -86.42 -21.54 -30.77
C HIS A 462 -86.24 -20.91 -29.38
N ILE A 463 -87.01 -21.33 -28.37
CA ILE A 463 -86.94 -20.75 -27.01
C ILE A 463 -85.57 -20.88 -26.38
N ALA A 464 -84.92 -22.05 -26.57
CA ALA A 464 -83.60 -22.30 -25.99
C ALA A 464 -82.57 -21.32 -26.55
N ASP A 465 -82.56 -21.16 -27.88
CA ASP A 465 -81.68 -20.24 -28.58
C ASP A 465 -81.97 -18.77 -28.21
N ALA A 466 -83.24 -18.40 -28.07
CA ALA A 466 -83.65 -17.05 -27.65
C ALA A 466 -83.14 -16.69 -26.25
N ARG A 467 -83.32 -17.60 -25.27
CA ARG A 467 -82.83 -17.41 -23.90
C ARG A 467 -81.31 -17.33 -23.84
N GLN A 468 -80.63 -18.19 -24.59
CA GLN A 468 -79.18 -18.18 -24.65
C GLN A 468 -78.67 -16.88 -25.23
N ARG A 469 -79.20 -16.45 -26.38
CA ARG A 469 -78.78 -15.20 -27.02
C ARG A 469 -79.06 -13.97 -26.16
N GLY A 470 -80.22 -13.90 -25.50
CA GLY A 470 -80.54 -12.82 -24.56
C GLY A 470 -79.58 -12.75 -23.37
N ASN A 471 -79.18 -13.90 -22.81
CA ASN A 471 -78.20 -13.96 -21.72
C ASN A 471 -76.79 -13.60 -22.18
N ASP A 472 -76.38 -14.07 -23.37
CA ASP A 472 -75.07 -13.76 -23.93
C ASP A 472 -74.95 -12.25 -24.22
N LEU A 473 -75.99 -11.62 -24.78
CA LEU A 473 -76.04 -10.18 -24.97
C LEU A 473 -75.96 -9.41 -23.65
N ARG A 474 -76.63 -9.88 -22.58
CA ARG A 474 -76.49 -9.26 -21.24
C ARG A 474 -75.07 -9.39 -20.68
N LYS A 475 -74.39 -10.51 -20.91
CA LYS A 475 -72.98 -10.68 -20.53
C LYS A 475 -72.05 -9.78 -21.34
N GLU A 476 -72.28 -9.66 -22.65
CA GLU A 476 -71.54 -8.75 -23.54
C GLU A 476 -71.73 -7.28 -23.11
N ILE A 477 -72.96 -6.88 -22.78
CA ILE A 477 -73.27 -5.53 -22.26
C ILE A 477 -72.60 -5.29 -20.90
N ALA A 478 -72.62 -6.27 -19.99
CA ALA A 478 -71.95 -6.18 -18.70
C ALA A 478 -70.41 -6.12 -18.83
N ALA A 479 -69.83 -6.85 -19.78
CA ALA A 479 -68.39 -6.85 -20.05
C ALA A 479 -67.90 -5.56 -20.76
N ALA A 480 -68.78 -4.87 -21.48
CA ALA A 480 -68.49 -3.58 -22.12
C ALA A 480 -68.52 -2.38 -21.14
N GLN A 481 -69.07 -2.55 -19.94
CA GLN A 481 -68.94 -1.57 -18.86
C GLN A 481 -67.60 -1.78 -18.17
N ALA A 482 -66.71 -0.77 -18.24
CA ALA A 482 -65.39 -0.83 -17.62
C ALA A 482 -65.49 -1.21 -16.12
N PRO A 483 -64.59 -2.05 -15.58
CA PRO A 483 -64.56 -2.31 -14.15
C PRO A 483 -64.47 -0.98 -13.39
N PRO A 484 -65.10 -0.86 -12.20
CA PRO A 484 -64.98 0.33 -11.40
C PRO A 484 -63.50 0.61 -11.12
N PRO A 485 -63.07 1.87 -11.11
CA PRO A 485 -61.67 2.21 -10.82
C PRO A 485 -61.28 1.62 -9.46
N PRO A 486 -60.02 1.17 -9.28
CA PRO A 486 -59.53 0.76 -7.97
C PRO A 486 -59.79 1.90 -6.96
N PRO A 487 -60.15 1.57 -5.70
CA PRO A 487 -60.45 2.58 -4.72
C PRO A 487 -59.22 3.48 -4.50
N ALA A 488 -59.47 4.76 -4.25
CA ALA A 488 -58.44 5.79 -4.28
C ALA A 488 -57.30 5.53 -3.27
N ASP A 489 -57.56 4.81 -2.19
CA ASP A 489 -56.54 4.41 -1.20
C ASP A 489 -55.53 3.41 -1.79
N GLU A 490 -55.98 2.43 -2.57
CA GLU A 490 -55.12 1.42 -3.19
C GLU A 490 -54.18 2.02 -4.25
N ILE A 491 -54.68 3.00 -5.02
CA ILE A 491 -53.89 3.75 -6.01
C ILE A 491 -52.79 4.54 -5.28
N VAL A 492 -53.16 5.28 -4.24
CA VAL A 492 -52.21 6.10 -3.47
C VAL A 492 -51.22 5.22 -2.72
N TRP A 493 -51.64 4.10 -2.14
CA TRP A 493 -50.73 3.17 -1.47
C TRP A 493 -49.66 2.63 -2.41
N ASN A 494 -50.05 2.18 -3.61
CA ASN A 494 -49.10 1.66 -4.59
C ASN A 494 -48.08 2.70 -5.05
N ALA A 495 -48.43 3.99 -4.98
CA ALA A 495 -47.54 5.10 -5.27
C ALA A 495 -46.52 5.38 -4.14
N ILE A 496 -46.96 5.28 -2.88
CA ILE A 496 -46.15 5.72 -1.73
C ILE A 496 -45.39 4.60 -1.02
N LYS A 497 -45.73 3.32 -1.26
CA LYS A 497 -45.17 2.18 -0.50
C LYS A 497 -43.64 2.07 -0.53
N GLU A 498 -43.00 2.59 -1.58
CA GLU A 498 -41.53 2.66 -1.73
C GLU A 498 -40.93 4.00 -1.28
N SER A 499 -41.74 4.91 -0.73
CA SER A 499 -41.28 6.20 -0.24
C SER A 499 -40.36 6.04 0.97
N HIS A 500 -39.38 6.94 1.06
CA HIS A 500 -38.47 7.07 2.20
C HIS A 500 -38.79 8.29 3.06
N ASP A 501 -39.97 8.89 2.88
CA ASP A 501 -40.44 10.02 3.69
C ASP A 501 -41.55 9.61 4.68
N PRO A 502 -41.28 9.62 6.00
CA PRO A 502 -42.24 9.21 7.02
C PRO A 502 -43.53 10.07 7.04
N ALA A 503 -43.45 11.35 6.68
CA ALA A 503 -44.61 12.25 6.66
C ALA A 503 -45.71 11.79 5.69
N ILE A 504 -45.33 11.14 4.59
CA ILE A 504 -46.27 10.65 3.57
C ILE A 504 -47.11 9.49 4.10
N PHE A 505 -46.50 8.61 4.87
CA PHE A 505 -47.21 7.51 5.51
C PHE A 505 -48.13 7.99 6.63
N GLU A 506 -47.76 9.08 7.33
CA GLU A 506 -48.61 9.73 8.31
C GLU A 506 -49.85 10.38 7.66
N GLU A 507 -49.66 11.12 6.56
CA GLU A 507 -50.76 11.73 5.79
C GLU A 507 -51.68 10.67 5.17
N TYR A 508 -51.11 9.59 4.61
CA TYR A 508 -51.87 8.46 4.09
C TYR A 508 -52.74 7.81 5.17
N SER A 509 -52.15 7.50 6.33
CA SER A 509 -52.88 6.88 7.45
C SER A 509 -53.95 7.80 8.04
N ALA A 510 -53.74 9.12 8.04
CA ALA A 510 -54.74 10.09 8.48
C ALA A 510 -55.91 10.21 7.50
N LYS A 511 -55.63 10.16 6.19
CA LYS A 511 -56.62 10.38 5.12
C LYS A 511 -57.41 9.13 4.76
N TYR A 512 -56.76 7.97 4.80
CA TYR A 512 -57.33 6.67 4.46
C TYR A 512 -57.39 5.78 5.69
N SER A 513 -57.94 6.29 6.79
CA SER A 513 -57.95 5.61 8.10
C SER A 513 -58.66 4.25 8.10
N SER A 514 -59.51 3.99 7.10
CA SER A 514 -60.20 2.70 6.88
C SER A 514 -59.51 1.78 5.88
N SER A 515 -58.37 2.19 5.30
CA SER A 515 -57.64 1.39 4.32
C SER A 515 -56.96 0.18 4.97
N SER A 516 -56.87 -0.93 4.24
CA SER A 516 -56.14 -2.12 4.66
C SER A 516 -54.63 -1.87 4.85
N HIS A 517 -54.10 -0.78 4.27
CA HIS A 517 -52.67 -0.46 4.29
C HIS A 517 -52.21 0.44 5.45
N VAL A 518 -53.13 0.93 6.30
CA VAL A 518 -52.80 1.85 7.41
C VAL A 518 -51.74 1.28 8.35
N SER A 519 -51.82 -0.02 8.67
CA SER A 519 -50.85 -0.68 9.56
C SER A 519 -49.44 -0.73 8.95
N ALA A 520 -49.35 -1.03 7.66
CA ALA A 520 -48.08 -1.05 6.92
C ALA A 520 -47.49 0.36 6.81
N ALA A 521 -48.33 1.37 6.56
CA ALA A 521 -47.93 2.77 6.51
C ALA A 521 -47.32 3.24 7.84
N LEU A 522 -48.02 3.02 8.96
CA LEU A 522 -47.53 3.44 10.28
C LEU A 522 -46.22 2.73 10.67
N SER A 523 -46.09 1.44 10.35
CA SER A 523 -44.86 0.69 10.60
C SER A 523 -43.68 1.25 9.81
N ARG A 524 -43.90 1.56 8.53
CA ARG A 524 -42.86 2.14 7.66
C ARG A 524 -42.47 3.55 8.09
N ARG A 525 -43.43 4.38 8.53
CA ARG A 525 -43.16 5.70 9.14
C ARG A 525 -42.20 5.57 10.32
N ASP A 526 -42.49 4.67 11.25
CA ASP A 526 -41.73 4.53 12.48
C ASP A 526 -40.30 4.01 12.22
N GLU A 527 -40.14 3.12 11.23
CA GLU A 527 -38.82 2.70 10.75
C GLU A 527 -38.01 3.88 10.18
N LEU A 528 -38.63 4.67 9.29
CA LEU A 528 -37.96 5.81 8.64
C LEU A 528 -37.60 6.91 9.64
N TRP A 529 -38.41 7.14 10.67
CA TRP A 529 -38.04 8.05 11.77
C TRP A 529 -36.86 7.54 12.59
N LYS A 530 -36.76 6.22 12.84
CA LYS A 530 -35.58 5.63 13.50
C LYS A 530 -34.32 5.76 12.64
N GLU A 531 -34.43 5.53 11.34
CA GLU A 531 -33.31 5.69 10.40
C GLU A 531 -32.82 7.15 10.35
N ARG A 532 -33.74 8.12 10.27
CA ARG A 532 -33.39 9.55 10.32
C ARG A 532 -32.76 9.94 11.66
N ALA A 533 -33.29 9.45 12.78
CA ALA A 533 -32.72 9.72 14.10
C ALA A 533 -31.30 9.13 14.25
N ALA A 534 -31.06 7.93 13.69
CA ALA A 534 -29.74 7.29 13.69
C ALA A 534 -28.74 8.03 12.79
N ALA A 535 -29.16 8.53 11.63
CA ALA A 535 -28.31 9.31 10.72
C ALA A 535 -28.00 10.73 11.23
N ALA A 536 -28.89 11.31 12.05
CA ALA A 536 -28.71 12.63 12.67
C ALA A 536 -27.96 12.59 14.02
N ALA A 537 -27.71 11.39 14.58
CA ALA A 537 -26.96 11.26 15.82
C ALA A 537 -25.50 11.65 15.58
N PRO A 538 -24.91 12.56 16.40
CA PRO A 538 -23.49 12.85 16.31
C PRO A 538 -22.70 11.54 16.54
N PRO A 539 -21.52 11.37 15.90
CA PRO A 539 -20.69 10.20 16.15
C PRO A 539 -20.37 10.11 17.64
N PRO A 540 -20.13 8.89 18.18
CA PRO A 540 -19.83 8.70 19.59
C PRO A 540 -18.70 9.65 20.02
N ALA A 541 -18.81 10.17 21.25
CA ALA A 541 -17.84 11.13 21.78
C ALA A 541 -16.41 10.60 21.60
N PRO A 542 -15.45 11.44 21.18
CA PRO A 542 -14.08 11.00 20.98
C PRO A 542 -13.52 10.45 22.31
N PRO A 543 -12.63 9.44 22.27
CA PRO A 543 -11.91 9.01 23.45
C PRO A 543 -11.17 10.20 24.07
N ALA A 544 -11.10 10.25 25.40
CA ALA A 544 -10.45 11.35 26.11
C ALA A 544 -8.99 11.47 25.67
N THR A 545 -8.52 12.69 25.43
CA THR A 545 -7.21 12.92 24.80
C THR A 545 -6.04 12.42 25.64
N ASP A 546 -6.19 12.38 26.95
CA ASP A 546 -5.21 11.73 27.83
C ASP A 546 -5.12 10.22 27.58
N GLU A 547 -6.23 9.53 27.29
CA GLU A 547 -6.25 8.11 26.95
C GLU A 547 -5.61 7.82 25.58
N ILE A 548 -5.81 8.71 24.60
CA ILE A 548 -5.15 8.63 23.30
C ILE A 548 -3.63 8.78 23.46
N VAL A 549 -3.19 9.82 24.17
CA VAL A 549 -1.77 10.09 24.40
C VAL A 549 -1.15 8.96 25.25
N TRP A 550 -1.86 8.48 26.28
CA TRP A 550 -1.41 7.35 27.08
C TRP A 550 -1.17 6.10 26.23
N ASN A 551 -2.11 5.75 25.35
CA ASN A 551 -1.97 4.59 24.48
C ASN A 551 -0.80 4.72 23.50
N ALA A 552 -0.38 5.93 23.16
CA ALA A 552 0.77 6.19 22.30
C ALA A 552 2.11 6.07 23.06
N ILE A 553 2.16 6.47 24.33
CA ILE A 553 3.43 6.55 25.08
C ILE A 553 3.67 5.38 26.03
N LYS A 554 2.65 4.62 26.43
CA LYS A 554 2.73 3.59 27.50
C LYS A 554 3.83 2.55 27.28
N ASP A 555 4.15 2.26 26.01
CA ASP A 555 5.19 1.32 25.59
C ASP A 555 6.53 2.00 25.24
N GLY A 556 6.57 3.33 25.33
CA GLY A 556 7.74 4.17 25.09
C GLY A 556 8.85 3.94 26.11
N ARG A 557 10.09 4.26 25.71
CA ARG A 557 11.31 4.04 26.53
C ARG A 557 12.01 5.32 26.98
N SER A 558 11.48 6.49 26.63
CA SER A 558 12.04 7.78 27.05
C SER A 558 11.37 8.22 28.35
N PRO A 559 12.11 8.42 29.45
CA PRO A 559 11.56 9.03 30.66
C PRO A 559 10.88 10.38 30.37
N ALA A 560 11.45 11.18 29.45
CA ALA A 560 10.92 12.50 29.12
C ALA A 560 9.47 12.46 28.61
N MET A 561 9.08 11.40 27.88
CA MET A 561 7.68 11.25 27.40
C MET A 561 6.69 11.09 28.56
N PHE A 562 7.06 10.34 29.60
CA PHE A 562 6.20 10.11 30.76
C PHE A 562 6.19 11.33 31.70
N GLU A 563 7.31 12.02 31.85
CA GLU A 563 7.39 13.29 32.58
C GLU A 563 6.47 14.34 31.97
N GLU A 564 6.49 14.47 30.64
CA GLU A 564 5.65 15.43 29.94
C GLU A 564 4.16 15.05 30.01
N PHE A 565 3.83 13.76 29.88
CA PHE A 565 2.45 13.29 30.10
C PHE A 565 1.92 13.66 31.48
N LEU A 566 2.73 13.46 32.52
CA LEU A 566 2.38 13.81 33.90
C LEU A 566 2.25 15.32 34.12
N SER A 567 3.04 16.12 33.40
CA SER A 567 2.94 17.58 33.42
C SER A 567 1.68 18.08 32.73
N LYS A 568 1.30 17.47 31.59
CA LYS A 568 0.19 17.92 30.74
C LYS A 568 -1.16 17.36 31.18
N PHE A 569 -1.20 16.19 31.82
CA PHE A 569 -2.40 15.49 32.25
C PHE A 569 -2.32 15.04 33.72
N PRO A 570 -2.12 15.98 34.68
CA PRO A 570 -1.85 15.64 36.08
C PRO A 570 -3.00 14.88 36.78
N GLU A 571 -4.23 15.07 36.31
CA GLU A 571 -5.46 14.44 36.83
C GLU A 571 -5.90 13.21 36.01
N SER A 572 -5.10 12.76 35.03
CA SER A 572 -5.47 11.58 34.23
C SER A 572 -5.55 10.34 35.12
N ALA A 573 -6.50 9.46 34.83
CA ALA A 573 -6.58 8.12 35.45
C ALA A 573 -5.30 7.29 35.23
N ARG A 574 -4.48 7.65 34.23
CA ARG A 574 -3.21 7.00 33.88
C ARG A 574 -1.98 7.61 34.56
N SER A 575 -2.16 8.67 35.35
CA SER A 575 -1.04 9.36 36.02
C SER A 575 -0.29 8.47 37.02
N ALA A 576 -0.96 7.52 37.66
CA ALA A 576 -0.29 6.56 38.55
C ALA A 576 0.65 5.62 37.77
N GLU A 577 0.14 5.04 36.68
CA GLU A 577 0.86 4.12 35.79
C GLU A 577 2.04 4.83 35.10
N ALA A 578 1.84 6.08 34.65
CA ALA A 578 2.88 6.91 34.07
C ALA A 578 4.03 7.23 35.04
N ARG A 579 3.74 7.51 36.33
CA ARG A 579 4.76 7.77 37.36
C ARG A 579 5.63 6.54 37.63
N GLU A 580 5.02 5.36 37.71
CA GLU A 580 5.77 4.12 37.89
C GLU A 580 6.70 3.85 36.71
N ARG A 581 6.19 4.04 35.49
CA ARG A 581 6.96 3.82 34.26
C ARG A 581 8.12 4.80 34.14
N PHE A 582 7.88 6.08 34.44
CA PHE A 582 8.92 7.11 34.49
C PHE A 582 10.06 6.74 35.45
N LYS A 583 9.70 6.34 36.68
CA LYS A 583 10.68 5.95 37.71
C LYS A 583 11.48 4.72 37.28
N ALA A 584 10.84 3.72 36.68
CA ALA A 584 11.50 2.53 36.17
C ALA A 584 12.52 2.86 35.06
N LEU A 585 12.15 3.73 34.12
CA LEU A 585 13.03 4.12 33.01
C LEU A 585 14.19 5.00 33.46
N GLN A 586 13.99 5.91 34.43
CA GLN A 586 15.09 6.67 35.03
C GLN A 586 16.10 5.77 35.73
N ALA A 587 15.64 4.73 36.45
CA ALA A 587 16.54 3.80 37.13
C ALA A 587 17.45 3.04 36.14
N VAL A 588 16.91 2.65 34.97
CA VAL A 588 17.68 2.02 33.89
C VAL A 588 18.70 3.01 33.29
N GLN A 589 18.32 4.27 33.10
CA GLN A 589 19.20 5.27 32.50
C GLN A 589 20.37 5.66 33.39
N VAL A 590 20.15 5.78 34.72
CA VAL A 590 21.20 6.03 35.72
C VAL A 590 22.17 4.84 35.81
N ALA A 591 21.70 3.60 35.65
CA ALA A 591 22.54 2.42 35.63
C ALA A 591 23.47 2.36 34.40
N SER A 592 23.02 2.88 33.24
CA SER A 592 23.84 2.96 32.02
C SER A 592 24.90 4.07 32.05
N THR A 593 24.64 5.19 32.73
CA THR A 593 25.59 6.33 32.81
C THR A 593 26.73 6.14 33.80
N ASN A 594 26.57 5.26 34.81
CA ASN A 594 27.60 5.01 35.82
C ASN A 594 28.62 3.91 35.43
N ALA A 595 28.51 3.33 34.24
CA ALA A 595 29.47 2.34 33.74
C ALA A 595 30.73 3.02 33.19
N THR A 596 31.68 3.34 34.07
CA THR A 596 33.08 3.61 33.66
C THR A 596 33.74 2.27 33.36
N LEU A 597 34.20 2.07 32.12
CA LEU A 597 34.86 0.84 31.65
C LEU A 597 36.29 0.72 32.24
N PRO A 598 36.64 -0.38 32.93
CA PRO A 598 37.99 -0.90 32.97
C PRO A 598 38.22 -1.89 31.80
N ALA A 599 39.50 -2.10 31.47
CA ALA A 599 40.02 -2.89 30.35
C ALA A 599 39.46 -4.33 30.23
N PRO A 600 39.53 -4.95 29.04
CA PRO A 600 38.85 -6.21 28.77
C PRO A 600 39.68 -7.38 29.30
N ASP A 601 39.22 -7.97 30.40
CA ASP A 601 39.57 -9.35 30.74
C ASP A 601 38.31 -10.21 30.63
N THR A 602 38.32 -11.13 29.67
CA THR A 602 37.15 -11.80 29.06
C THR A 602 36.65 -13.01 29.86
N THR A 603 36.45 -12.87 31.16
CA THR A 603 36.05 -14.03 31.99
C THR A 603 34.76 -13.86 32.79
N PRO A 604 34.31 -12.67 33.26
CA PRO A 604 33.10 -12.63 34.08
C PRO A 604 31.77 -12.62 33.31
N GLN A 605 31.74 -12.23 32.02
CA GLN A 605 30.47 -12.08 31.28
C GLN A 605 29.82 -13.41 30.83
N ARG A 606 30.52 -14.55 30.92
CA ARG A 606 29.95 -15.86 30.58
C ARG A 606 29.15 -16.50 31.73
N GLU A 607 29.37 -16.10 32.98
CA GLU A 607 28.62 -16.66 34.12
C GLU A 607 27.23 -16.04 34.28
N GLY A 608 27.02 -14.82 33.77
CA GLY A 608 25.72 -14.14 33.81
C GLY A 608 24.67 -14.69 32.83
N LEU A 609 25.08 -15.32 31.71
CA LEU A 609 24.17 -15.83 30.67
C LEU A 609 23.65 -17.25 30.98
N THR A 610 24.42 -18.05 31.72
CA THR A 610 23.98 -19.36 32.24
C THR A 610 22.94 -19.22 33.36
N ALA A 611 22.96 -18.12 34.11
CA ALA A 611 21.97 -17.82 35.15
C ALA A 611 20.55 -17.51 34.60
N ILE A 612 20.40 -17.31 33.28
CA ILE A 612 19.12 -16.99 32.59
C ILE A 612 18.72 -18.09 31.57
N GLY A 613 19.35 -19.27 31.60
CA GLY A 613 18.91 -20.43 30.83
C GLY A 613 19.19 -20.38 29.31
N ILE A 614 20.14 -19.58 28.84
CA ILE A 614 20.53 -19.50 27.42
C ILE A 614 21.75 -20.40 27.19
N LYS A 615 21.63 -21.41 26.31
CA LYS A 615 22.71 -22.35 25.96
C LYS A 615 23.20 -22.07 24.53
N VAL A 616 23.96 -20.99 24.37
CA VAL A 616 24.60 -20.64 23.10
C VAL A 616 25.65 -21.71 22.74
N LEU A 617 25.61 -22.24 21.51
CA LEU A 617 26.62 -23.18 21.02
C LEU A 617 27.97 -22.46 20.84
N SER A 618 29.05 -23.08 21.32
CA SER A 618 30.41 -22.61 21.04
C SER A 618 30.75 -22.75 19.56
N ASP A 619 31.70 -21.95 19.07
CA ASP A 619 32.17 -22.02 17.67
C ASP A 619 32.65 -23.44 17.29
N SER A 620 33.20 -24.20 18.25
CA SER A 620 33.60 -25.60 18.07
C SER A 620 32.42 -26.58 17.98
N GLU A 621 31.32 -26.32 18.70
CA GLU A 621 30.11 -27.13 18.63
C GLU A 621 29.35 -26.88 17.32
N GLU A 622 29.33 -25.63 16.84
CA GLU A 622 28.77 -25.26 15.53
C GLU A 622 29.55 -25.90 14.37
N ALA A 623 30.89 -25.86 14.43
CA ALA A 623 31.74 -26.49 13.43
C ALA A 623 31.59 -28.03 13.40
N ALA A 624 31.13 -28.63 14.50
CA ALA A 624 30.87 -30.06 14.62
C ALA A 624 29.44 -30.48 14.19
N LEU A 625 28.56 -29.53 13.87
CA LEU A 625 27.20 -29.84 13.43
C LEU A 625 27.23 -30.57 12.08
N LYS A 626 26.58 -31.75 12.03
CA LYS A 626 26.43 -32.53 10.80
C LYS A 626 25.54 -31.76 9.82
N GLN A 627 25.83 -31.89 8.52
CA GLN A 627 24.95 -31.34 7.47
C GLN A 627 23.52 -31.87 7.65
N LYS A 628 22.53 -30.99 7.42
CA LYS A 628 21.10 -31.25 7.65
C LYS A 628 20.68 -31.45 9.12
N ALA A 629 21.61 -31.36 10.08
CA ALA A 629 21.25 -31.36 11.49
C ALA A 629 20.47 -30.08 11.84
N SER A 630 19.51 -30.21 12.76
CA SER A 630 18.76 -29.08 13.32
C SER A 630 19.25 -28.77 14.73
N PHE A 631 19.28 -27.49 15.10
CA PHE A 631 19.74 -27.02 16.41
C PHE A 631 18.95 -25.78 16.88
N LYS A 632 19.00 -25.51 18.18
CA LYS A 632 18.43 -24.31 18.82
C LYS A 632 19.43 -23.74 19.82
N GLU A 633 19.64 -22.43 19.76
CA GLU A 633 20.56 -21.71 20.67
C GLU A 633 19.90 -21.33 21.99
N CYS A 634 18.56 -21.30 22.04
CA CYS A 634 17.78 -21.06 23.25
C CYS A 634 16.34 -21.58 23.08
N GLU A 635 15.60 -21.72 24.19
CA GLU A 635 14.22 -22.21 24.18
C GLU A 635 13.29 -21.38 23.28
N LYS A 636 13.48 -20.05 23.28
CA LYS A 636 12.72 -19.08 22.49
C LYS A 636 13.38 -18.69 21.17
N CYS A 637 14.45 -19.37 20.78
CA CYS A 637 15.17 -19.13 19.54
C CYS A 637 14.62 -20.02 18.41
N PRO A 638 14.69 -19.56 17.15
CA PRO A 638 14.25 -20.36 16.02
C PRO A 638 15.07 -21.64 15.89
N GLU A 639 14.42 -22.71 15.44
CA GLU A 639 15.11 -23.93 15.05
C GLU A 639 15.86 -23.70 13.75
N MET A 640 17.17 -23.89 13.78
CA MET A 640 18.06 -23.69 12.65
C MET A 640 18.44 -25.03 12.05
N VAL A 641 18.56 -25.13 10.72
CA VAL A 641 19.03 -26.32 10.00
C VAL A 641 20.27 -26.00 9.19
N VAL A 642 21.29 -26.87 9.27
CA VAL A 642 22.54 -26.72 8.51
C VAL A 642 22.32 -27.11 7.04
N VAL A 643 22.48 -26.12 6.16
CA VAL A 643 22.46 -26.27 4.71
C VAL A 643 23.87 -26.58 4.21
N PRO A 644 24.08 -27.70 3.50
CA PRO A 644 25.39 -28.03 2.94
C PRO A 644 25.77 -27.10 1.77
N PRO A 645 27.08 -26.96 1.46
CA PRO A 645 27.52 -26.30 0.25
C PRO A 645 27.06 -27.08 -1.00
N GLY A 646 26.91 -26.38 -2.12
CA GLY A 646 26.54 -26.98 -3.39
C GLY A 646 26.11 -25.95 -4.43
N ALA A 647 25.60 -26.43 -5.57
CA ALA A 647 25.21 -25.57 -6.69
C ALA A 647 23.85 -25.94 -7.24
N PHE A 648 23.08 -24.96 -7.72
CA PHE A 648 21.81 -25.18 -8.38
C PHE A 648 21.60 -24.18 -9.53
N MET A 649 20.61 -24.48 -10.38
CA MET A 649 20.20 -23.59 -11.46
C MET A 649 19.03 -22.73 -10.98
N MET A 650 19.26 -21.43 -10.84
CA MET A 650 18.25 -20.44 -10.48
C MET A 650 17.48 -19.99 -11.72
N GLY A 651 16.19 -19.69 -11.58
CA GLY A 651 15.33 -19.21 -12.68
C GLY A 651 14.35 -20.28 -13.23
N THR A 652 13.53 -19.88 -14.21
CA THR A 652 12.44 -20.72 -14.77
C THR A 652 12.82 -21.27 -16.15
N SER A 653 12.30 -22.45 -16.52
CA SER A 653 12.38 -22.96 -17.91
C SER A 653 11.29 -22.33 -18.78
N GLU A 654 11.60 -22.12 -20.07
CA GLU A 654 10.93 -21.28 -21.09
C GLU A 654 9.40 -21.38 -21.31
N SER A 655 8.60 -22.06 -20.49
CA SER A 655 7.16 -22.27 -20.75
C SER A 655 6.19 -21.32 -20.02
N ALA A 656 6.65 -20.23 -19.39
CA ALA A 656 5.77 -19.20 -18.84
C ALA A 656 5.90 -17.89 -19.63
N SER A 657 4.84 -17.55 -20.36
CA SER A 657 4.73 -16.53 -21.39
C SER A 657 4.76 -15.07 -20.89
N LYS A 658 5.88 -14.63 -20.29
CA LYS A 658 6.27 -13.21 -20.13
C LYS A 658 7.74 -13.09 -19.69
N ARG A 659 8.60 -12.58 -20.59
CA ARG A 659 10.01 -12.27 -20.28
C ARG A 659 10.08 -11.05 -19.35
N THR A 660 10.47 -11.25 -18.10
CA THR A 660 11.03 -10.19 -17.22
C THR A 660 12.54 -10.40 -17.06
N ALA A 661 13.30 -9.39 -16.64
CA ALA A 661 14.74 -9.52 -16.37
C ALA A 661 15.09 -10.62 -15.34
N GLU A 662 14.11 -11.08 -14.54
CA GLU A 662 14.24 -12.17 -13.56
C GLU A 662 14.18 -13.59 -14.18
N SER A 663 14.16 -13.71 -15.52
CA SER A 663 13.90 -14.99 -16.21
C SER A 663 15.15 -15.76 -16.66
N SER A 664 16.36 -15.19 -16.55
CA SER A 664 17.57 -15.83 -17.09
C SER A 664 18.11 -16.94 -16.16
N ARG A 665 18.11 -18.18 -16.63
CA ARG A 665 18.70 -19.31 -15.91
C ARG A 665 20.21 -19.14 -15.76
N HIS A 666 20.71 -19.17 -14.53
CA HIS A 666 22.13 -19.11 -14.25
C HIS A 666 22.50 -20.02 -13.08
N LYS A 667 23.74 -20.51 -13.08
CA LYS A 667 24.25 -21.40 -12.04
C LYS A 667 24.69 -20.57 -10.83
N VAL A 668 24.15 -20.89 -9.66
CA VAL A 668 24.56 -20.31 -8.39
C VAL A 668 25.26 -21.37 -7.55
N THR A 669 26.36 -21.01 -6.90
CA THR A 669 27.20 -21.92 -6.10
C THR A 669 27.44 -21.36 -4.71
N PHE A 670 27.18 -22.18 -3.69
CA PHE A 670 27.44 -21.91 -2.28
C PHE A 670 28.66 -22.72 -1.85
N ALA A 671 29.80 -22.05 -1.66
CA ALA A 671 31.08 -22.68 -1.34
C ALA A 671 31.18 -23.16 0.13
N HIS A 672 30.33 -22.65 1.00
CA HIS A 672 30.33 -22.96 2.43
C HIS A 672 28.93 -23.36 2.89
N SER A 673 28.87 -24.21 3.92
CA SER A 673 27.63 -24.48 4.63
C SER A 673 27.17 -23.24 5.39
N PHE A 674 25.86 -23.06 5.49
CA PHE A 674 25.23 -22.01 6.30
C PHE A 674 24.01 -22.59 7.02
N ALA A 675 23.49 -21.93 8.04
CA ALA A 675 22.27 -22.37 8.72
C ALA A 675 21.09 -21.47 8.36
N VAL A 676 19.90 -22.05 8.25
CA VAL A 676 18.63 -21.33 7.97
C VAL A 676 17.55 -21.73 8.96
N GLY A 677 16.64 -20.82 9.29
CA GLY A 677 15.47 -21.16 10.09
C GLY A 677 14.65 -22.25 9.39
N ARG A 678 14.43 -23.37 10.08
CA ARG A 678 13.65 -24.53 9.57
C ARG A 678 12.20 -24.15 9.26
N TYR A 679 11.67 -23.19 10.02
CA TYR A 679 10.33 -22.64 9.88
C TYR A 679 10.39 -21.12 9.72
N ALA A 680 9.31 -20.54 9.17
CA ALA A 680 9.08 -19.11 9.30
C ALA A 680 9.01 -18.72 10.79
N VAL A 681 9.54 -17.54 11.11
CA VAL A 681 9.53 -16.99 12.48
C VAL A 681 8.09 -17.00 13.02
N THR A 682 7.91 -17.63 14.17
CA THR A 682 6.60 -17.81 14.79
C THR A 682 6.20 -16.60 15.63
N PHE A 683 4.90 -16.46 15.93
CA PHE A 683 4.43 -15.44 16.86
C PHE A 683 5.04 -15.59 18.26
N ALA A 684 5.32 -16.81 18.73
CA ALA A 684 5.98 -17.05 20.01
C ALA A 684 7.44 -16.55 20.03
N GLU A 685 8.18 -16.80 18.95
CA GLU A 685 9.56 -16.31 18.78
C GLU A 685 9.58 -14.79 18.60
N TRP A 686 8.61 -14.24 17.86
CA TRP A 686 8.43 -12.79 17.74
C TRP A 686 8.05 -12.14 19.08
N ASP A 687 7.12 -12.74 19.81
CA ASP A 687 6.69 -12.26 21.13
C ASP A 687 7.84 -12.31 22.14
N ALA A 688 8.75 -13.29 22.03
CA ALA A 688 9.99 -13.31 22.81
C ALA A 688 10.89 -12.11 22.47
N CYS A 689 11.06 -11.82 21.19
CA CYS A 689 11.79 -10.64 20.73
C CYS A 689 11.22 -9.34 21.29
N VAL A 690 9.90 -9.16 21.23
CA VAL A 690 9.21 -7.98 21.80
C VAL A 690 9.37 -7.95 23.32
N ALA A 691 9.20 -9.08 24.02
CA ALA A 691 9.32 -9.16 25.47
C ALA A 691 10.72 -8.78 25.97
N ASP A 692 11.76 -9.11 25.21
CA ASP A 692 13.15 -8.78 25.50
C ASP A 692 13.56 -7.39 25.00
N GLY A 693 12.59 -6.58 24.57
CA GLY A 693 12.82 -5.22 24.10
C GLY A 693 13.43 -5.12 22.69
N GLY A 694 13.44 -6.20 21.91
CA GLY A 694 13.75 -6.22 20.49
C GLY A 694 12.54 -5.91 19.59
N CYS A 695 12.69 -6.13 18.29
CA CYS A 695 11.60 -6.04 17.29
C CYS A 695 10.82 -4.72 17.28
N ASN A 696 11.47 -3.61 17.65
CA ASN A 696 10.89 -2.28 17.78
C ASN A 696 9.64 -2.22 18.69
N GLY A 697 9.46 -3.22 19.57
CA GLY A 697 8.23 -3.36 20.36
C GLY A 697 6.96 -3.64 19.53
N TYR A 698 7.09 -3.87 18.22
CA TYR A 698 5.95 -4.06 17.34
C TYR A 698 5.34 -5.44 17.58
N LYS A 699 4.06 -5.47 17.99
CA LYS A 699 3.30 -6.71 18.14
C LYS A 699 2.28 -6.85 17.01
N PRO A 700 2.60 -7.60 15.93
CA PRO A 700 1.72 -7.71 14.78
C PRO A 700 0.38 -8.36 15.15
N TRP A 701 -0.71 -7.82 14.60
CA TRP A 701 -2.04 -8.43 14.73
C TRP A 701 -2.07 -9.78 14.02
N ASP A 702 -2.73 -10.77 14.63
CA ASP A 702 -2.83 -12.16 14.16
C ASP A 702 -4.06 -12.44 13.29
N ASN A 703 -4.80 -11.39 12.89
CA ASN A 703 -6.07 -11.47 12.14
C ASN A 703 -7.13 -12.37 12.80
N GLY A 704 -7.03 -12.61 14.13
CA GLY A 704 -7.92 -13.52 14.84
C GLY A 704 -7.65 -15.02 14.60
N TRP A 705 -6.55 -15.38 13.93
CA TRP A 705 -6.19 -16.80 13.65
C TRP A 705 -5.45 -17.49 14.80
N GLY A 706 -5.13 -16.73 15.85
CA GLY A 706 -4.36 -17.17 17.01
C GLY A 706 -2.85 -17.04 16.81
N ARG A 707 -2.13 -16.97 17.94
CA ARG A 707 -0.68 -16.77 18.03
C ARG A 707 0.07 -18.09 18.33
N GLY A 708 1.23 -18.01 18.98
CA GLY A 708 2.04 -19.17 19.38
C GLY A 708 2.95 -19.64 18.26
N ARG A 709 2.92 -20.95 17.94
CA ARG A 709 3.80 -21.56 16.91
C ARG A 709 3.40 -21.24 15.46
N ARG A 710 2.37 -20.42 15.24
CA ARG A 710 1.96 -19.97 13.90
C ARG A 710 2.95 -18.94 13.37
N PRO A 711 3.19 -18.87 12.06
CA PRO A 711 4.05 -17.85 11.47
C PRO A 711 3.56 -16.44 11.84
N ALA A 712 4.48 -15.58 12.23
CA ALA A 712 4.16 -14.19 12.45
C ALA A 712 3.87 -13.51 11.11
N ILE A 713 2.73 -12.83 11.02
CA ILE A 713 2.22 -12.15 9.82
C ILE A 713 2.15 -10.64 10.06
N ASN A 714 1.86 -9.84 9.03
CA ASN A 714 1.76 -8.37 9.14
C ASN A 714 3.07 -7.70 9.62
N ILE A 715 4.23 -8.23 9.22
CA ILE A 715 5.57 -7.74 9.60
C ILE A 715 6.19 -6.99 8.41
N SER A 716 6.80 -5.82 8.62
CA SER A 716 7.53 -5.14 7.55
C SER A 716 8.95 -5.71 7.40
N TRP A 717 9.61 -5.43 6.26
CA TRP A 717 11.01 -5.82 6.06
C TRP A 717 11.96 -5.19 7.09
N SER A 718 11.68 -3.94 7.53
CA SER A 718 12.44 -3.26 8.58
C SER A 718 12.31 -3.98 9.93
N ASP A 719 11.10 -4.43 10.25
CA ASP A 719 10.84 -5.18 11.49
C ASP A 719 11.53 -6.55 11.44
N ALA A 720 11.52 -7.23 10.29
CA ALA A 720 12.20 -8.50 10.10
C ALA A 720 13.73 -8.38 10.28
N LYS A 721 14.34 -7.27 9.83
CA LYS A 721 15.75 -6.97 10.14
C LYS A 721 15.98 -6.73 11.63
N SER A 722 15.05 -6.06 12.29
CA SER A 722 15.14 -5.78 13.72
C SER A 722 15.07 -7.06 14.55
N TYR A 723 14.27 -8.05 14.12
CA TYR A 723 14.26 -9.40 14.68
C TYR A 723 15.63 -10.10 14.50
N ALA A 724 16.21 -10.05 13.30
CA ALA A 724 17.52 -10.66 13.04
C ALA A 724 18.65 -10.00 13.86
N ALA A 725 18.60 -8.67 14.03
CA ALA A 725 19.55 -7.93 14.86
C ALA A 725 19.40 -8.27 16.35
N TRP A 726 18.17 -8.37 16.85
CA TRP A 726 17.90 -8.81 18.22
C TRP A 726 18.40 -10.23 18.46
N LEU A 727 18.13 -11.16 17.54
CA LEU A 727 18.58 -12.54 17.66
C LEU A 727 20.12 -12.62 17.66
N SER A 728 20.77 -11.80 16.81
CA SER A 728 22.23 -11.69 16.78
C SER A 728 22.81 -11.18 18.10
N ALA A 729 22.20 -10.15 18.68
CA ALA A 729 22.63 -9.60 19.96
C ALA A 729 22.39 -10.58 21.12
N ARG A 730 21.27 -11.33 21.07
CA ARG A 730 20.90 -12.30 22.10
C ARG A 730 21.86 -13.47 22.19
N THR A 731 22.35 -13.94 21.04
CA THR A 731 23.16 -15.17 20.99
C THR A 731 24.63 -14.91 20.70
N GLY A 732 25.00 -13.68 20.33
CA GLY A 732 26.36 -13.31 19.94
C GLY A 732 26.77 -13.82 18.55
N LYS A 733 25.86 -14.44 17.81
CA LYS A 733 26.06 -14.96 16.45
C LYS A 733 25.49 -14.01 15.41
N THR A 734 25.90 -14.15 14.16
CA THR A 734 25.40 -13.27 13.07
C THR A 734 24.17 -13.89 12.41
N TYR A 735 23.00 -13.28 12.64
CA TYR A 735 21.73 -13.62 11.97
C TYR A 735 21.34 -12.56 10.95
N ARG A 736 20.82 -13.00 9.80
CA ARG A 736 20.31 -12.12 8.73
C ARG A 736 19.18 -12.77 7.96
N LEU A 737 18.48 -11.96 7.16
CA LEU A 737 17.51 -12.45 6.19
C LEU A 737 18.22 -13.20 5.05
N LEU A 738 17.54 -14.20 4.48
CA LEU A 738 18.02 -14.92 3.31
C LEU A 738 18.03 -14.00 2.09
N SER A 739 19.04 -14.16 1.24
CA SER A 739 18.99 -13.66 -0.12
C SER A 739 18.00 -14.47 -0.97
N GLU A 740 17.60 -13.92 -2.11
CA GLU A 740 16.79 -14.62 -3.12
C GLU A 740 17.44 -15.96 -3.50
N ALA A 741 18.76 -15.94 -3.69
CA ALA A 741 19.55 -17.11 -4.02
C ALA A 741 19.52 -18.21 -2.99
N GLU A 742 19.69 -17.85 -1.72
CA GLU A 742 19.65 -18.82 -0.63
C GLU A 742 18.23 -19.37 -0.46
N ARG A 743 17.21 -18.52 -0.63
CA ARG A 743 15.80 -18.92 -0.55
C ARG A 743 15.46 -19.96 -1.63
N GLU A 744 15.83 -19.74 -2.89
CA GLU A 744 15.62 -20.75 -3.93
C GLU A 744 16.46 -22.01 -3.70
N TYR A 745 17.70 -21.87 -3.23
CA TYR A 745 18.57 -23.01 -2.99
C TYR A 745 18.01 -23.96 -1.91
N VAL A 746 17.49 -23.40 -0.81
CA VAL A 746 16.91 -24.20 0.29
C VAL A 746 15.48 -24.70 0.02
N THR A 747 14.80 -24.18 -1.00
CA THR A 747 13.43 -24.60 -1.36
C THR A 747 13.36 -25.49 -2.61
N ARG A 748 14.30 -25.36 -3.54
CA ARG A 748 14.32 -26.07 -4.84
C ARG A 748 15.61 -26.84 -5.10
N GLY A 749 16.74 -26.39 -4.57
CA GLY A 749 18.08 -26.86 -4.96
C GLY A 749 18.67 -27.98 -4.09
N ASN A 750 18.02 -28.34 -2.98
CA ASN A 750 18.56 -29.29 -1.99
C ASN A 750 17.43 -30.10 -1.33
N ASP A 751 17.70 -31.34 -0.90
CA ASP A 751 16.75 -32.22 -0.20
C ASP A 751 16.47 -31.79 1.27
N VAL A 752 16.70 -30.51 1.61
CA VAL A 752 16.44 -29.96 2.94
C VAL A 752 15.12 -29.21 2.87
N ILE A 753 14.03 -29.84 3.33
CA ILE A 753 12.70 -29.22 3.33
C ILE A 753 12.65 -28.13 4.41
N VAL A 754 12.70 -26.86 3.98
CA VAL A 754 12.49 -25.68 4.82
C VAL A 754 11.15 -25.04 4.45
N LEU A 755 10.27 -24.83 5.43
CA LEU A 755 9.00 -24.14 5.20
C LEU A 755 9.23 -22.63 5.20
N VAL A 756 9.49 -22.07 4.01
CA VAL A 756 9.62 -20.61 3.83
C VAL A 756 8.22 -20.02 3.63
N GLY A 757 7.71 -19.32 4.65
CA GLY A 757 6.49 -18.53 4.52
C GLY A 757 6.73 -17.33 3.60
N SER A 758 5.92 -17.18 2.54
CA SER A 758 5.97 -15.99 1.67
C SER A 758 5.33 -14.81 2.40
N LEU A 759 6.13 -13.86 2.87
CA LEU A 759 5.64 -12.54 3.26
C LEU A 759 5.29 -11.76 1.98
N ARG A 760 4.00 -11.58 1.69
CA ARG A 760 3.57 -10.61 0.68
C ARG A 760 3.78 -9.20 1.25
N VAL A 761 4.71 -8.46 0.65
CA VAL A 761 4.82 -7.01 0.85
C VAL A 761 3.88 -6.36 -0.17
N SER A 762 2.73 -5.89 0.28
CA SER A 762 1.81 -5.10 -0.55
C SER A 762 2.41 -3.69 -0.74
N GLY A 763 3.15 -3.48 -1.82
CA GLY A 763 3.47 -2.15 -2.34
C GLY A 763 2.39 -1.67 -3.32
N PRO A 764 2.14 -0.36 -3.46
CA PRO A 764 1.20 0.15 -4.44
C PRO A 764 1.80 0.02 -5.84
N GLY A 765 1.24 -0.88 -6.65
CA GLY A 765 1.40 -0.90 -8.10
C GLY A 765 2.40 -1.91 -8.65
N GLN A 766 2.01 -3.18 -8.77
CA GLN A 766 1.89 -3.90 -10.05
C GLN A 766 1.51 -5.38 -9.82
N LEU A 767 0.89 -5.95 -10.85
CA LEU A 767 0.08 -7.16 -10.88
C LEU A 767 0.86 -8.49 -10.80
N ARG A 768 0.25 -9.40 -10.02
CA ARG A 768 0.37 -10.88 -9.94
C ARG A 768 1.47 -11.47 -9.08
#